data_AF-A9BX39-F1
#
_entry.id   AF-A9BX39-F1
#
_cell.length_a   1.000
_cell.length_b   1.000
_cell.length_c   1.000
_cell.angle_alpha   90.00
_cell.angle_beta   90.00
_cell.angle_gamma   90.00
#
_symmetry.space_group_name_H-M   'P 1'
#
loop_
_entity.id
_entity.type
_entity.pdbx_description
1 polymer ?
#
loop_
_entity_poly.entity_id
_entity_poly.type
_entity_poly.pdbx_seq_one_letter_code
_entity_poly.pdbx_strand_id
1 'polypeptide(L)'
;MQVWKLGMVAGAAALVLAGCGGSDGDRADGGTNSQAVAFMADVHFQDVYGDLKNSSFKGVPTANGMFATIRTMYAQLTSTRLFNENYFAFRAALDDSLAKGVKLVAFPGDFSDDGQPLNVNGFRAVLAEYEKKGMRFFIAPGNHDPVAPYDDDEKGKDDFMAANGSTVKVYAKNYQGCLNAEANVVCTDQLMEQGYASLLRDLAPYGLMPNEKDVYWETPYSTYAQDKYSYAEAARQAQLGQRSYEICKEGEGGRFKQAGYTNCTSIADVSYLVEPVKGLWLLSVDANVFVPDKLDPAKPNSPKGFTGAGNAGWNKMTTHKKSVMAWIESVSARAKAQGKQLVAFSHYPTMDFYANQTDAIKAAFKPGAFQTARVPEQATAEAVAATGLPLHIGGHMHFNGTNDYLSKSGKYLVNVQSPSLAVYGAAYKIVRFDTPRKVDVQTVALNNVPRFNELFPLYEMEWKYVEGSSKPEDAKRRWDKAILSSTSYGDFTSRYFGELSRLRFLDEYWACDMKDLVSQLNLQQMLTMAQLDTKVTYAQLAGLAAQGVAVPFKPSAGCLQGSPVAGNAAQWAADWSVAENAARAKAQAAGVDFNALAKVSAYTFYGDFHRTVYAGGLSLNDMGKQRVEQYRLLMSAFPALTSAPQKTGDKLADSTPVGQPFQYSFKQVFSILKGLGSGKPSDHFSVDFDARTLRAEGSDSLKF
;
A
#
# COMPACT_ATOMS: atom_id res chain seq x y z
N MET A 1 32.45 71.30 29.01
CA MET A 1 31.60 70.80 30.11
C MET A 1 30.68 69.73 29.53
N GLN A 2 30.79 68.53 30.10
CA GLN A 2 30.02 67.29 29.97
C GLN A 2 28.93 67.10 28.88
N VAL A 3 29.14 66.03 28.08
CA VAL A 3 28.30 64.80 27.86
C VAL A 3 26.77 65.05 27.71
N TRP A 4 26.07 64.53 26.69
CA TRP A 4 25.43 63.19 26.68
C TRP A 4 25.18 62.62 25.26
N LYS A 5 25.29 61.27 25.22
CA LYS A 5 25.07 60.29 24.14
C LYS A 5 23.59 60.23 23.70
N LEU A 6 23.16 59.60 22.59
CA LEU A 6 23.25 58.16 22.27
C LEU A 6 22.56 57.85 20.92
N GLY A 7 23.04 56.82 20.19
CA GLY A 7 22.30 56.15 19.11
C GLY A 7 23.15 55.22 18.22
N MET A 8 23.30 53.94 18.61
CA MET A 8 24.02 52.83 17.95
C MET A 8 23.18 52.17 16.81
N VAL A 9 23.72 51.79 15.63
CA VAL A 9 24.40 50.49 15.21
C VAL A 9 23.39 49.32 15.07
N ALA A 10 23.34 48.43 14.06
CA ALA A 10 24.32 47.80 13.15
C ALA A 10 23.67 47.31 11.83
N GLY A 11 24.50 47.15 10.79
CA GLY A 11 24.18 46.46 9.54
C GLY A 11 24.63 44.99 9.52
N ALA A 12 23.98 44.20 8.66
CA ALA A 12 24.27 42.78 8.41
C ALA A 12 25.08 42.61 7.11
N ALA A 13 26.08 41.72 7.15
CA ALA A 13 26.93 41.34 6.02
C ALA A 13 26.44 40.03 5.39
N ALA A 14 26.36 40.00 4.06
CA ALA A 14 26.11 38.82 3.24
C ALA A 14 27.43 38.23 2.74
N LEU A 15 27.55 36.89 2.75
CA LEU A 15 28.65 36.14 2.17
C LEU A 15 28.08 35.18 1.11
N VAL A 16 28.58 35.36 -0.11
CA VAL A 16 28.30 34.56 -1.31
C VAL A 16 29.32 33.42 -1.39
N LEU A 17 28.87 32.19 -1.67
CA LEU A 17 29.71 31.13 -2.21
C LEU A 17 28.94 30.37 -3.30
N ALA A 18 29.61 30.24 -4.45
CA ALA A 18 29.14 29.63 -5.68
C ALA A 18 29.33 28.10 -5.69
N GLY A 19 28.43 27.40 -6.36
CA GLY A 19 28.59 25.99 -6.74
C GLY A 19 27.94 25.73 -8.12
N CYS A 20 28.77 25.39 -9.11
CA CYS A 20 28.37 24.84 -10.41
C CYS A 20 27.73 23.45 -10.19
N GLY A 21 26.62 23.06 -10.82
CA GLY A 21 26.50 22.77 -12.24
C GLY A 21 25.87 21.37 -12.40
N GLY A 22 24.55 21.31 -12.56
CA GLY A 22 23.77 20.13 -12.89
C GLY A 22 22.48 20.62 -13.53
N SER A 23 22.26 20.25 -14.79
CA SER A 23 21.30 20.87 -15.71
C SER A 23 19.86 20.51 -15.37
N ASP A 24 19.16 21.39 -14.67
CA ASP A 24 17.70 21.45 -14.71
C ASP A 24 17.30 22.34 -15.89
N GLY A 25 16.73 21.70 -16.92
CA GLY A 25 16.08 22.39 -18.00
C GLY A 25 14.80 23.03 -17.49
N ASP A 26 14.90 24.28 -17.05
CA ASP A 26 13.76 25.16 -16.80
C ASP A 26 12.94 25.30 -18.10
N ARG A 27 11.87 24.51 -18.22
CA ARG A 27 10.74 24.91 -19.04
C ARG A 27 9.97 25.97 -18.27
N ALA A 28 10.24 27.22 -18.62
CA ALA A 28 9.31 28.31 -18.41
C ALA A 28 8.01 27.96 -19.15
N ASP A 29 7.00 27.53 -18.40
CA ASP A 29 5.71 27.09 -18.93
C ASP A 29 4.89 28.31 -19.33
N GLY A 30 4.88 28.59 -20.63
CA GLY A 30 4.01 29.58 -21.24
C GLY A 30 2.60 29.03 -21.43
N GLY A 31 1.67 29.42 -20.55
CA GLY A 31 0.31 29.76 -20.96
C GLY A 31 -0.64 28.64 -21.42
N THR A 32 -0.78 27.56 -20.65
CA THR A 32 -2.10 26.91 -20.45
C THR A 32 -2.22 26.51 -18.99
N ASN A 33 -3.27 26.99 -18.31
CA ASN A 33 -3.53 26.68 -16.90
C ASN A 33 -3.98 25.20 -16.79
N SER A 34 -3.05 24.24 -16.91
CA SER A 34 -3.37 22.80 -16.87
C SER A 34 -3.95 22.48 -15.50
N GLN A 35 -5.16 21.93 -15.46
CA GLN A 35 -5.80 21.57 -14.21
C GLN A 35 -5.09 20.32 -13.64
N ALA A 36 -4.66 20.39 -12.38
CA ALA A 36 -3.91 19.35 -11.71
C ALA A 36 -4.62 18.90 -10.44
N VAL A 37 -4.59 17.59 -10.17
CA VAL A 37 -5.12 16.98 -8.96
C VAL A 37 -4.06 16.08 -8.35
N ALA A 38 -3.79 16.24 -7.06
CA ALA A 38 -2.97 15.30 -6.31
C ALA A 38 -3.84 14.17 -5.78
N PHE A 39 -3.37 12.92 -5.86
CA PHE A 39 -4.02 11.74 -5.29
C PHE A 39 -3.13 11.15 -4.21
N MET A 40 -3.69 11.07 -3.01
CA MET A 40 -3.03 10.52 -1.82
C MET A 40 -3.88 9.37 -1.30
N ALA A 41 -3.58 8.14 -1.74
CA ALA A 41 -4.31 6.95 -1.31
C ALA A 41 -3.73 6.40 -0.01
N ASP A 42 -4.57 5.68 0.74
CA ASP A 42 -4.12 4.85 1.87
C ASP A 42 -3.26 5.65 2.86
N VAL A 43 -3.72 6.85 3.23
CA VAL A 43 -3.03 7.71 4.21
C VAL A 43 -2.97 7.00 5.56
N HIS A 44 -4.01 6.21 5.88
CA HIS A 44 -4.16 5.45 7.11
C HIS A 44 -3.97 6.30 8.36
N PHE A 45 -4.38 7.57 8.30
CA PHE A 45 -4.00 8.59 9.26
C PHE A 45 -4.32 8.13 10.69
N GLN A 46 -3.29 8.11 11.53
CA GLN A 46 -3.44 7.94 12.98
C GLN A 46 -3.03 9.24 13.65
N ASP A 47 -3.88 9.79 14.52
CA ASP A 47 -3.50 10.97 15.29
C ASP A 47 -2.58 10.57 16.45
N VAL A 48 -1.26 10.62 16.21
CA VAL A 48 -0.25 10.22 17.19
C VAL A 48 -0.23 11.12 18.43
N TYR A 49 -0.94 12.25 18.44
CA TYR A 49 -1.15 13.11 19.61
C TYR A 49 -2.64 13.27 19.97
N GLY A 50 -3.48 12.38 19.44
CA GLY A 50 -4.91 12.41 19.68
C GLY A 50 -5.24 12.15 21.15
N ASP A 51 -6.24 12.87 21.65
CA ASP A 51 -6.76 12.73 23.02
C ASP A 51 -7.81 11.62 23.10
N LEU A 52 -7.45 10.52 23.76
CA LEU A 52 -8.32 9.38 24.03
C LEU A 52 -9.51 9.70 24.94
N LYS A 53 -9.63 10.91 25.50
CA LYS A 53 -10.70 11.31 26.44
C LYS A 53 -10.80 10.36 27.64
N ASN A 54 -9.67 9.80 28.06
CA ASN A 54 -9.56 8.91 29.21
C ASN A 54 -8.70 9.57 30.30
N SER A 55 -9.21 9.62 31.53
CA SER A 55 -8.52 10.27 32.65
C SER A 55 -7.29 9.52 33.13
N SER A 56 -7.26 8.20 32.94
CA SER A 56 -6.25 7.29 33.48
C SER A 56 -5.11 7.02 32.50
N PHE A 57 -5.37 7.14 31.20
CA PHE A 57 -4.36 7.01 30.16
C PHE A 57 -4.46 8.14 29.14
N LYS A 58 -3.47 9.02 29.15
CA LYS A 58 -3.37 10.18 28.26
C LYS A 58 -2.49 9.95 27.04
N GLY A 59 -1.87 8.77 26.93
CA GLY A 59 -0.75 8.49 26.03
C GLY A 59 0.61 8.50 26.75
N VAL A 60 1.67 8.32 25.98
CA VAL A 60 3.05 8.26 26.48
C VAL A 60 3.67 9.66 26.50
N PRO A 61 4.17 10.16 27.64
CA PRO A 61 4.77 11.48 27.70
C PRO A 61 5.95 11.62 26.73
N THR A 62 5.99 12.75 26.02
CA THR A 62 7.08 13.09 25.10
C THR A 62 7.87 14.29 25.63
N ALA A 63 9.10 14.47 25.13
CA ALA A 63 9.99 15.54 25.59
C ALA A 63 9.44 16.96 25.35
N ASN A 64 8.52 17.13 24.39
CA ASN A 64 7.89 18.41 24.07
C ASN A 64 6.64 18.71 24.92
N GLY A 65 6.32 17.87 25.91
CA GLY A 65 5.17 18.05 26.80
C GLY A 65 3.85 17.52 26.28
N MET A 66 3.80 16.97 25.06
CA MET A 66 2.63 16.25 24.52
C MET A 66 2.61 14.81 25.01
N PHE A 67 1.45 14.16 24.86
CA PHE A 67 1.29 12.72 25.09
C PHE A 67 1.08 12.02 23.74
N ALA A 68 1.92 11.03 23.46
CA ALA A 68 1.87 10.25 22.24
C ALA A 68 0.91 9.05 22.38
N THR A 69 -0.08 8.98 21.50
CA THR A 69 -1.02 7.85 21.35
C THR A 69 -0.58 7.01 20.15
N ILE A 70 0.46 6.20 20.35
CA ILE A 70 1.16 5.48 19.27
C ILE A 70 1.02 3.97 19.38
N ARG A 71 1.09 3.28 18.24
CA ARG A 71 1.24 1.82 18.17
C ARG A 71 2.70 1.44 18.42
N THR A 72 2.93 0.25 18.93
CA THR A 72 4.30 -0.27 19.13
C THR A 72 5.03 -0.42 17.79
N MET A 73 6.35 -0.31 17.80
CA MET A 73 7.21 -0.58 16.67
C MET A 73 7.06 -2.03 16.18
N TYR A 74 6.93 -3.00 17.10
CA TYR A 74 6.63 -4.37 16.69
C TYR A 74 5.32 -4.49 15.88
N ALA A 75 4.26 -3.76 16.28
CA ALA A 75 3.02 -3.71 15.51
C ALA A 75 3.25 -3.10 14.11
N GLN A 76 4.04 -2.04 14.02
CA GLN A 76 4.42 -1.46 12.71
C GLN A 76 5.15 -2.49 11.86
N LEU A 77 6.20 -3.12 12.39
CA LEU A 77 7.06 -4.08 11.67
C LEU A 77 6.39 -5.39 11.26
N THR A 78 5.16 -5.65 11.72
CA THR A 78 4.36 -6.82 11.34
C THR A 78 3.09 -6.45 10.55
N SER A 79 2.85 -5.17 10.34
CA SER A 79 1.74 -4.65 9.55
C SER A 79 2.16 -4.35 8.11
N THR A 80 1.23 -4.43 7.16
CA THR A 80 1.44 -3.99 5.77
C THR A 80 1.33 -2.47 5.59
N ARG A 81 1.28 -1.73 6.70
CA ARG A 81 1.38 -0.27 6.78
C ARG A 81 2.02 0.15 8.10
N LEU A 82 2.73 1.27 8.06
CA LEU A 82 3.09 2.04 9.24
C LEU A 82 1.81 2.66 9.83
N PHE A 83 1.82 2.81 11.15
CA PHE A 83 0.71 3.36 11.92
C PHE A 83 0.99 4.76 12.44
N ASN A 84 2.27 5.09 12.69
CA ASN A 84 2.62 6.32 13.38
C ASN A 84 3.23 7.37 12.45
N GLU A 85 4.20 6.99 11.61
CA GLU A 85 4.98 7.96 10.82
C GLU A 85 4.16 8.59 9.68
N ASN A 86 3.08 7.95 9.27
CA ASN A 86 2.15 8.47 8.28
C ASN A 86 1.45 9.76 8.76
N TYR A 87 1.41 10.05 10.07
CA TYR A 87 1.04 11.38 10.59
C TYR A 87 1.93 12.49 10.02
N PHE A 88 3.25 12.26 9.99
CA PHE A 88 4.23 13.22 9.47
C PHE A 88 4.27 13.18 7.94
N ALA A 89 4.22 11.99 7.34
CA ALA A 89 4.27 11.82 5.89
C ALA A 89 3.06 12.49 5.21
N PHE A 90 1.88 12.42 5.82
CA PHE A 90 0.69 13.09 5.31
C PHE A 90 0.84 14.61 5.22
N ARG A 91 1.33 15.24 6.30
CA ARG A 91 1.60 16.68 6.31
C ARG A 91 2.68 17.05 5.29
N ALA A 92 3.75 16.26 5.19
CA ALA A 92 4.80 16.48 4.19
C ALA A 92 4.27 16.40 2.76
N ALA A 93 3.38 15.44 2.46
CA ALA A 93 2.74 15.31 1.15
C ALA A 93 1.88 16.54 0.80
N LEU A 94 1.11 17.05 1.75
CA LEU A 94 0.27 18.24 1.57
C LEU A 94 1.11 19.51 1.38
N ASP A 95 2.14 19.72 2.19
CA ASP A 95 3.07 20.85 2.04
C ASP A 95 3.78 20.78 0.68
N ASP A 96 4.22 19.60 0.25
CA ASP A 96 4.88 19.38 -1.04
C ASP A 96 3.94 19.63 -2.24
N SER A 97 2.71 19.11 -2.18
CA SER A 97 1.66 19.37 -3.18
C SER A 97 1.34 20.86 -3.29
N LEU A 98 1.21 21.54 -2.15
CA LEU A 98 0.96 22.98 -2.09
C LEU A 98 2.11 23.79 -2.68
N ALA A 99 3.36 23.43 -2.35
CA ALA A 99 4.56 24.08 -2.89
C ALA A 99 4.66 23.94 -4.42
N LYS A 100 4.15 22.83 -4.98
CA LYS A 100 4.01 22.60 -6.43
C LYS A 100 2.80 23.29 -7.06
N GLY A 101 2.03 24.06 -6.29
CA GLY A 101 0.83 24.77 -6.77
C GLY A 101 -0.40 23.89 -6.98
N VAL A 102 -0.37 22.61 -6.60
CA VAL A 102 -1.48 21.67 -6.76
C VAL A 102 -2.40 21.75 -5.54
N LYS A 103 -3.57 22.38 -5.73
CA LYS A 103 -4.52 22.71 -4.64
C LYS A 103 -5.76 21.82 -4.58
N LEU A 104 -6.05 21.03 -5.60
CA LEU A 104 -7.09 20.00 -5.56
C LEU A 104 -6.45 18.68 -5.15
N VAL A 105 -6.94 18.08 -4.07
CA VAL A 105 -6.41 16.80 -3.56
C VAL A 105 -7.55 15.81 -3.37
N ALA A 106 -7.37 14.61 -3.90
CA ALA A 106 -8.30 13.51 -3.78
C ALA A 106 -7.68 12.35 -2.97
N PHE A 107 -8.52 11.65 -2.20
CA PHE A 107 -8.14 10.53 -1.34
C PHE A 107 -8.87 9.25 -1.80
N PRO A 108 -8.20 8.37 -2.57
CA PRO A 108 -8.72 7.06 -2.97
C PRO A 108 -8.79 6.04 -1.81
N GLY A 109 -9.60 6.34 -0.79
CA GLY A 109 -9.85 5.47 0.36
C GLY A 109 -8.70 5.36 1.35
N ASP A 110 -9.04 4.71 2.47
CA ASP A 110 -8.22 4.50 3.66
C ASP A 110 -7.51 5.78 4.08
N PHE A 111 -8.27 6.87 4.19
CA PHE A 111 -7.74 8.15 4.64
C PHE A 111 -7.49 8.15 6.16
N SER A 112 -8.16 7.27 6.90
CA SER A 112 -8.10 7.13 8.35
C SER A 112 -7.68 5.72 8.78
N ASP A 113 -7.14 5.58 9.99
CA ASP A 113 -7.03 4.27 10.65
C ASP A 113 -8.39 3.88 11.27
N ASP A 114 -9.08 2.95 10.59
CA ASP A 114 -10.34 2.27 10.98
C ASP A 114 -11.55 3.18 11.25
N GLY A 115 -11.60 4.37 10.63
CA GLY A 115 -12.71 5.31 10.81
C GLY A 115 -12.87 5.76 12.26
N GLN A 116 -11.82 5.65 13.06
CA GLN A 116 -11.91 5.91 14.50
C GLN A 116 -12.10 7.40 14.75
N PRO A 117 -12.97 7.83 15.68
CA PRO A 117 -13.19 9.25 15.96
C PRO A 117 -11.91 10.01 16.28
N LEU A 118 -10.94 9.38 16.98
CA LEU A 118 -9.61 9.95 17.23
C LEU A 118 -8.95 10.42 15.92
N ASN A 119 -8.91 9.51 14.96
CA ASN A 119 -8.18 9.64 13.70
C ASN A 119 -8.94 10.50 12.69
N VAL A 120 -10.26 10.33 12.60
CA VAL A 120 -11.13 11.15 11.73
C VAL A 120 -11.09 12.62 12.16
N ASN A 121 -11.13 12.90 13.46
CA ASN A 121 -11.02 14.28 13.95
C ASN A 121 -9.63 14.88 13.70
N GLY A 122 -8.56 14.11 13.93
CA GLY A 122 -7.20 14.56 13.65
C GLY A 122 -6.98 14.81 12.16
N PHE A 123 -7.43 13.90 11.29
CA PHE A 123 -7.38 14.04 9.83
C PHE A 123 -8.11 15.32 9.37
N ARG A 124 -9.34 15.53 9.86
CA ARG A 124 -10.12 16.75 9.59
C ARG A 124 -9.41 18.01 10.06
N ALA A 125 -8.79 17.98 11.24
CA ALA A 125 -8.04 19.12 11.76
C ALA A 125 -6.86 19.47 10.85
N VAL A 126 -6.12 18.47 10.36
CA VAL A 126 -5.06 18.66 9.36
C VAL A 126 -5.65 19.28 8.10
N LEU A 127 -6.71 18.72 7.51
CA LEU A 127 -7.32 19.27 6.30
C LEU A 127 -7.73 20.74 6.48
N ALA A 128 -8.38 21.08 7.59
CA ALA A 128 -8.81 22.45 7.89
C ALA A 128 -7.64 23.46 7.98
N GLU A 129 -6.43 23.02 8.37
CA GLU A 129 -5.23 23.86 8.30
C GLU A 129 -4.85 24.20 6.85
N TYR A 130 -4.93 23.23 5.95
CA TYR A 130 -4.56 23.40 4.54
C TYR A 130 -5.66 24.03 3.69
N GLU A 131 -6.93 23.92 4.09
CA GLU A 131 -8.02 24.69 3.50
C GLU A 131 -7.79 26.21 3.65
N LYS A 132 -7.24 26.64 4.80
CA LYS A 132 -6.83 28.05 5.01
C LYS A 132 -5.71 28.48 4.07
N LYS A 133 -4.91 27.54 3.55
CA LYS A 133 -3.88 27.76 2.52
C LYS A 133 -4.45 27.67 1.08
N GLY A 134 -5.77 27.48 0.95
CA GLY A 134 -6.49 27.48 -0.33
C GLY A 134 -6.61 26.11 -1.00
N MET A 135 -6.33 25.00 -0.29
CA MET A 135 -6.53 23.65 -0.81
C MET A 135 -8.00 23.22 -0.70
N ARG A 136 -8.41 22.28 -1.56
CA ARG A 136 -9.73 21.63 -1.56
C ARG A 136 -9.56 20.12 -1.62
N PHE A 137 -10.41 19.41 -0.88
CA PHE A 137 -10.26 17.98 -0.62
C PHE A 137 -11.48 17.19 -1.06
N PHE A 138 -11.25 15.99 -1.61
CA PHE A 138 -12.29 15.09 -2.11
C PHE A 138 -11.99 13.66 -1.67
N ILE A 139 -12.90 13.03 -0.93
CA ILE A 139 -12.68 11.67 -0.41
C ILE A 139 -13.55 10.63 -1.13
N ALA A 140 -13.00 9.44 -1.31
CA ALA A 140 -13.75 8.20 -1.53
C ALA A 140 -13.46 7.30 -0.31
N PRO A 141 -14.42 6.54 0.22
CA PRO A 141 -14.15 5.66 1.36
C PRO A 141 -13.34 4.43 0.93
N GLY A 142 -12.45 3.96 1.80
CA GLY A 142 -11.82 2.65 1.74
C GLY A 142 -12.35 1.68 2.80
N ASN A 143 -11.80 0.47 2.86
CA ASN A 143 -12.30 -0.56 3.78
C ASN A 143 -11.87 -0.35 5.23
N HIS A 144 -11.04 0.66 5.50
CA HIS A 144 -10.69 1.14 6.84
C HIS A 144 -11.37 2.46 7.18
N ASP A 145 -12.24 3.02 6.34
CA ASP A 145 -12.89 4.30 6.67
C ASP A 145 -14.28 4.07 7.24
N PRO A 146 -15.13 3.31 6.56
CA PRO A 146 -15.96 2.37 7.30
C PRO A 146 -15.39 0.96 7.17
N VAL A 147 -15.08 0.34 8.30
CA VAL A 147 -14.82 -1.11 8.37
C VAL A 147 -16.11 -1.91 8.17
N ALA A 148 -17.25 -1.29 8.49
CA ALA A 148 -18.60 -1.81 8.38
C ALA A 148 -19.59 -0.66 8.06
N PRO A 149 -20.80 -0.94 7.54
CA PRO A 149 -21.72 0.13 7.14
C PRO A 149 -22.28 0.94 8.33
N TYR A 150 -22.21 0.40 9.54
CA TYR A 150 -22.70 0.98 10.78
C TYR A 150 -21.59 1.01 11.84
N ASP A 151 -21.75 1.91 12.81
CA ASP A 151 -20.82 2.08 13.93
C ASP A 151 -20.64 0.75 14.72
N ASP A 152 -19.40 0.40 15.06
CA ASP A 152 -19.04 -0.72 15.93
C ASP A 152 -18.37 -0.20 17.21
N ASP A 153 -19.13 -0.22 18.30
CA ASP A 153 -18.75 0.29 19.63
C ASP A 153 -18.08 -0.76 20.53
N GLU A 154 -17.71 -1.91 19.98
CA GLU A 154 -16.97 -2.98 20.67
C GLU A 154 -15.48 -3.05 20.26
N LYS A 155 -15.06 -2.25 19.28
CA LYS A 155 -13.74 -2.35 18.60
C LYS A 155 -12.63 -1.56 19.27
N GLY A 156 -11.39 -1.80 18.84
CA GLY A 156 -10.18 -1.22 19.42
C GLY A 156 -8.91 -1.89 18.92
N LYS A 157 -7.80 -1.66 19.62
CA LYS A 157 -6.47 -2.23 19.34
C LYS A 157 -5.76 -2.66 20.62
N ASP A 158 -4.92 -3.67 20.51
CA ASP A 158 -4.29 -4.40 21.60
C ASP A 158 -2.78 -4.11 21.78
N ASP A 159 -2.25 -3.19 20.98
CA ASP A 159 -0.84 -2.93 20.75
C ASP A 159 -0.51 -1.43 20.69
N PHE A 160 -1.27 -0.61 21.43
CA PHE A 160 -0.82 0.73 21.79
C PHE A 160 0.36 0.65 22.76
N MET A 161 1.21 1.67 22.76
CA MET A 161 2.37 1.70 23.66
C MET A 161 2.00 2.28 25.03
N ALA A 162 2.40 1.60 26.10
CA ALA A 162 2.32 2.08 27.48
C ALA A 162 3.56 2.91 27.86
N ALA A 163 3.47 3.67 28.96
CA ALA A 163 4.53 4.57 29.42
C ALA A 163 5.84 3.87 29.84
N ASN A 164 5.84 2.55 29.99
CA ASN A 164 7.02 1.73 30.31
C ASN A 164 7.58 0.98 29.08
N GLY A 165 7.01 1.18 27.88
CA GLY A 165 7.39 0.48 26.66
C GLY A 165 6.67 -0.85 26.42
N SER A 166 5.80 -1.31 27.33
CA SER A 166 4.95 -2.48 27.09
C SER A 166 3.73 -2.16 26.22
N THR A 167 2.95 -3.18 25.85
CA THR A 167 1.66 -2.99 25.16
C THR A 167 0.51 -2.69 26.13
N VAL A 168 -0.40 -1.80 25.76
CA VAL A 168 -1.69 -1.54 26.42
C VAL A 168 -2.83 -1.70 25.40
N LYS A 169 -3.95 -2.28 25.84
CA LYS A 169 -5.16 -2.40 25.02
C LYS A 169 -5.97 -1.10 25.11
N VAL A 170 -6.46 -0.59 23.99
CA VAL A 170 -7.36 0.57 23.93
C VAL A 170 -8.59 0.20 23.10
N TYR A 171 -9.76 0.19 23.73
CA TYR A 171 -11.01 -0.30 23.13
C TYR A 171 -12.18 0.62 23.46
N ALA A 172 -13.21 0.59 22.60
CA ALA A 172 -14.50 1.20 22.82
C ALA A 172 -15.20 0.65 24.07
N LYS A 173 -16.07 1.45 24.69
CA LYS A 173 -16.57 1.15 26.04
C LYS A 173 -17.41 -0.12 26.13
N ASN A 174 -18.03 -0.55 25.03
CA ASN A 174 -18.85 -1.77 25.00
C ASN A 174 -18.03 -3.03 24.70
N TYR A 175 -16.71 -2.91 24.53
CA TYR A 175 -15.83 -4.08 24.50
C TYR A 175 -15.89 -4.86 25.82
N GLN A 176 -15.90 -6.19 25.74
CA GLN A 176 -16.10 -7.04 26.92
C GLN A 176 -15.05 -6.84 28.02
N GLY A 177 -13.79 -6.56 27.66
CA GLY A 177 -12.75 -6.26 28.64
C GLY A 177 -12.98 -4.94 29.39
N CYS A 178 -13.67 -3.98 28.77
CA CYS A 178 -14.11 -2.75 29.43
C CYS A 178 -15.26 -3.00 30.40
N LEU A 179 -16.26 -3.77 29.98
CA LEU A 179 -17.39 -4.16 30.83
C LEU A 179 -16.95 -5.00 32.04
N ASN A 180 -15.91 -5.83 31.87
CA ASN A 180 -15.32 -6.65 32.92
C ASN A 180 -14.28 -5.90 33.78
N ALA A 181 -13.99 -4.63 33.48
CA ALA A 181 -12.95 -3.84 34.13
C ALA A 181 -11.56 -4.51 34.16
N GLU A 182 -11.13 -5.10 33.03
CA GLU A 182 -9.79 -5.68 32.89
C GLU A 182 -8.70 -4.63 33.11
N ALA A 183 -7.73 -4.91 33.99
CA ALA A 183 -6.75 -3.92 34.44
C ALA A 183 -5.83 -3.35 33.34
N ASN A 184 -5.64 -4.05 32.22
CA ASN A 184 -4.78 -3.61 31.10
C ASN A 184 -5.58 -3.14 29.87
N VAL A 185 -6.82 -2.67 30.09
CA VAL A 185 -7.69 -2.13 29.04
C VAL A 185 -8.04 -0.68 29.33
N VAL A 186 -7.69 0.19 28.41
CA VAL A 186 -8.13 1.59 28.36
C VAL A 186 -9.43 1.66 27.58
N CYS A 187 -10.47 2.19 28.22
CA CYS A 187 -11.82 2.24 27.66
C CYS A 187 -12.15 3.64 27.14
N THR A 188 -12.47 3.75 25.85
CA THR A 188 -12.81 5.00 25.17
C THR A 188 -13.48 4.79 23.82
N ASP A 189 -14.58 5.51 23.57
CA ASP A 189 -15.25 5.49 22.27
C ASP A 189 -14.47 6.27 21.19
N GLN A 190 -13.30 6.83 21.51
CA GLN A 190 -12.41 7.38 20.48
C GLN A 190 -11.82 6.31 19.55
N LEU A 191 -11.91 5.03 19.94
CA LEU A 191 -11.39 3.87 19.21
C LEU A 191 -12.50 2.95 18.64
N MET A 192 -13.76 3.37 18.72
CA MET A 192 -14.84 2.69 18.00
C MET A 192 -14.63 2.83 16.48
N GLU A 193 -15.18 1.91 15.69
CA GLU A 193 -15.14 2.00 14.23
C GLU A 193 -16.41 2.73 13.73
N GLN A 194 -16.29 3.86 13.04
CA GLN A 194 -17.45 4.61 12.53
C GLN A 194 -17.98 3.99 11.22
N GLY A 195 -19.31 3.98 11.07
CA GLY A 195 -20.01 3.66 9.83
C GLY A 195 -20.38 4.91 9.01
N TYR A 196 -21.13 4.71 7.92
CA TYR A 196 -21.40 5.76 6.93
C TYR A 196 -22.05 7.02 7.49
N ALA A 197 -23.00 6.88 8.42
CA ALA A 197 -23.72 8.02 8.99
C ALA A 197 -22.78 8.93 9.81
N SER A 198 -21.92 8.32 10.62
CA SER A 198 -20.94 9.04 11.45
C SER A 198 -19.87 9.72 10.58
N LEU A 199 -19.33 9.01 9.59
CA LEU A 199 -18.33 9.58 8.67
C LEU A 199 -18.91 10.71 7.83
N LEU A 200 -20.13 10.56 7.30
CA LEU A 200 -20.75 11.63 6.52
C LEU A 200 -20.96 12.89 7.36
N ARG A 201 -21.39 12.74 8.62
CA ARG A 201 -21.52 13.89 9.53
C ARG A 201 -20.19 14.62 9.70
N ASP A 202 -19.10 13.89 9.88
CA ASP A 202 -17.82 14.47 10.26
C ASP A 202 -16.99 14.98 9.07
N LEU A 203 -17.19 14.40 7.89
CA LEU A 203 -16.38 14.64 6.67
C LEU A 203 -17.20 15.15 5.47
N ALA A 204 -18.47 15.52 5.66
CA ALA A 204 -19.36 16.05 4.62
C ALA A 204 -18.72 17.07 3.65
N PRO A 205 -17.95 18.09 4.13
CA PRO A 205 -17.42 19.12 3.23
C PRO A 205 -16.40 18.61 2.19
N TYR A 206 -15.85 17.42 2.36
CA TYR A 206 -14.77 16.87 1.53
C TYR A 206 -15.29 16.09 0.32
N GLY A 207 -16.24 16.69 -0.40
CA GLY A 207 -16.87 16.15 -1.61
C GLY A 207 -18.09 15.25 -1.36
N LEU A 208 -18.21 14.67 -0.15
CA LEU A 208 -19.35 13.83 0.22
C LEU A 208 -20.70 14.59 0.22
N MET A 209 -20.67 15.91 0.35
CA MET A 209 -21.81 16.81 0.16
C MET A 209 -21.40 17.91 -0.83
N PRO A 210 -22.35 18.50 -1.58
CA PRO A 210 -22.03 19.60 -2.48
C PRO A 210 -21.47 20.79 -1.71
N ASN A 211 -20.61 21.57 -2.36
CA ASN A 211 -20.09 22.83 -1.89
C ASN A 211 -20.58 23.98 -2.79
N GLU A 212 -20.83 25.17 -2.23
CA GLU A 212 -21.26 26.34 -3.03
C GLU A 212 -20.23 26.76 -4.10
N LYS A 213 -18.96 26.37 -3.93
CA LYS A 213 -17.88 26.61 -4.90
C LYS A 213 -17.86 25.59 -6.04
N ASP A 214 -18.69 24.55 -6.01
CA ASP A 214 -18.77 23.56 -7.08
C ASP A 214 -19.56 24.12 -8.26
N VAL A 215 -19.06 23.86 -9.47
CA VAL A 215 -19.79 24.18 -10.71
C VAL A 215 -20.95 23.22 -10.90
N TYR A 216 -20.75 21.97 -10.48
CA TYR A 216 -21.72 20.90 -10.56
C TYR A 216 -21.42 19.84 -9.50
N TRP A 217 -22.45 19.19 -9.00
CA TRP A 217 -22.34 18.04 -8.11
C TRP A 217 -23.54 17.13 -8.33
N GLU A 218 -23.37 15.81 -8.26
CA GLU A 218 -24.47 14.82 -8.25
C GLU A 218 -24.06 13.49 -7.59
N THR A 219 -25.05 12.63 -7.33
CA THR A 219 -24.89 11.22 -6.94
C THR A 219 -25.62 10.32 -7.95
N PRO A 220 -25.44 8.98 -7.90
CA PRO A 220 -26.28 8.05 -8.66
C PRO A 220 -27.79 8.18 -8.40
N TYR A 221 -28.17 8.86 -7.32
CA TYR A 221 -29.54 9.00 -6.83
C TYR A 221 -30.11 10.40 -7.10
N SER A 222 -29.31 11.29 -7.67
CA SER A 222 -29.76 12.64 -8.04
C SER A 222 -30.74 12.60 -9.20
N THR A 223 -31.79 13.42 -9.14
CA THR A 223 -32.91 13.41 -10.10
C THR A 223 -33.06 14.72 -10.88
N TYR A 224 -32.34 15.78 -10.50
CA TYR A 224 -32.31 17.02 -11.28
C TYR A 224 -31.52 16.84 -12.57
N ALA A 225 -31.92 17.58 -13.61
CA ALA A 225 -31.13 17.70 -14.82
C ALA A 225 -29.91 18.62 -14.59
N GLN A 226 -28.81 18.36 -15.29
CA GLN A 226 -27.56 19.09 -15.13
C GLN A 226 -27.71 20.61 -15.39
N ASP A 227 -28.53 21.01 -16.37
CA ASP A 227 -28.83 22.42 -16.69
C ASP A 227 -29.75 23.10 -15.68
N LYS A 228 -30.31 22.32 -14.72
CA LYS A 228 -31.14 22.79 -13.60
C LYS A 228 -30.42 22.69 -12.26
N TYR A 229 -29.11 22.45 -12.26
CA TYR A 229 -28.33 22.38 -11.04
C TYR A 229 -28.49 23.64 -10.18
N SER A 230 -28.71 23.43 -8.89
CA SER A 230 -28.54 24.45 -7.87
C SER A 230 -27.95 23.81 -6.62
N TYR A 231 -27.11 24.54 -5.89
CA TYR A 231 -26.53 24.08 -4.64
C TYR A 231 -27.60 23.61 -3.64
N ALA A 232 -28.68 24.39 -3.48
CA ALA A 232 -29.74 24.08 -2.52
C ALA A 232 -30.43 22.75 -2.83
N GLU A 233 -30.74 22.49 -4.10
CA GLU A 233 -31.39 21.23 -4.50
C GLU A 233 -30.42 20.04 -4.42
N ALA A 234 -29.16 20.23 -4.82
CA ALA A 234 -28.13 19.22 -4.66
C ALA A 234 -27.94 18.85 -3.18
N ALA A 235 -27.88 19.83 -2.28
CA ALA A 235 -27.71 19.61 -0.84
C ALA A 235 -28.89 18.85 -0.21
N ARG A 236 -30.10 19.05 -0.73
CA ARG A 236 -31.30 18.29 -0.33
C ARG A 236 -31.22 16.83 -0.77
N GLN A 237 -30.81 16.57 -2.01
CA GLN A 237 -30.69 15.21 -2.57
C GLN A 237 -29.40 14.48 -2.12
N ALA A 238 -28.43 15.20 -1.56
CA ALA A 238 -27.18 14.64 -1.04
C ALA A 238 -27.32 13.96 0.34
N GLN A 239 -28.39 14.25 1.07
CA GLN A 239 -28.63 13.71 2.41
C GLN A 239 -28.60 12.18 2.42
N LEU A 240 -28.06 11.56 3.47
CA LEU A 240 -27.85 10.10 3.55
C LEU A 240 -29.12 9.30 3.21
N GLY A 241 -30.27 9.72 3.74
CA GLY A 241 -31.56 9.05 3.49
C GLY A 241 -32.06 9.12 2.04
N GLN A 242 -31.44 9.94 1.18
CA GLN A 242 -31.75 10.05 -0.25
C GLN A 242 -30.79 9.25 -1.14
N ARG A 243 -29.74 8.64 -0.56
CA ARG A 243 -28.69 7.92 -1.30
C ARG A 243 -28.42 6.53 -0.73
N SER A 244 -29.50 5.77 -0.60
CA SER A 244 -29.46 4.37 -0.18
C SER A 244 -29.98 3.46 -1.29
N TYR A 245 -29.53 2.21 -1.28
CA TYR A 245 -30.00 1.18 -2.19
C TYR A 245 -30.25 -0.12 -1.43
N GLU A 246 -31.12 -0.97 -1.98
CA GLU A 246 -31.32 -2.31 -1.44
C GLU A 246 -30.18 -3.21 -1.93
N ILE A 247 -29.52 -3.90 -1.01
CA ILE A 247 -28.54 -4.96 -1.27
C ILE A 247 -29.04 -6.26 -0.67
N CYS A 248 -28.82 -7.37 -1.36
CA CYS A 248 -29.09 -8.72 -0.89
C CYS A 248 -27.79 -9.53 -0.86
N LYS A 249 -27.82 -10.74 -0.29
CA LYS A 249 -26.65 -11.62 -0.23
C LYS A 249 -26.11 -12.00 -1.61
N GLU A 250 -26.98 -12.08 -2.61
CA GLU A 250 -26.66 -12.56 -3.95
C GLU A 250 -26.35 -11.42 -4.95
N GLY A 251 -26.78 -10.19 -4.68
CA GLY A 251 -26.63 -9.06 -5.61
C GLY A 251 -27.40 -7.80 -5.19
N GLU A 252 -27.44 -6.82 -6.09
CA GLU A 252 -28.22 -5.60 -5.87
C GLU A 252 -29.72 -5.92 -5.87
N GLY A 253 -30.44 -5.38 -4.89
CA GLY A 253 -31.89 -5.47 -4.80
C GLY A 253 -32.59 -4.44 -5.68
N GLY A 254 -33.74 -3.95 -5.21
CA GLY A 254 -34.57 -2.98 -5.91
C GLY A 254 -34.95 -3.48 -7.30
N ARG A 255 -34.67 -2.67 -8.32
CA ARG A 255 -34.94 -3.03 -9.73
C ARG A 255 -34.11 -4.20 -10.26
N PHE A 256 -33.05 -4.61 -9.56
CA PHE A 256 -32.19 -5.72 -9.96
C PHE A 256 -32.44 -7.01 -9.16
N LYS A 257 -33.35 -6.95 -8.17
CA LYS A 257 -33.69 -8.08 -7.31
C LYS A 257 -34.26 -9.24 -8.13
N GLN A 258 -33.75 -10.45 -7.91
CA GLN A 258 -34.23 -11.66 -8.56
C GLN A 258 -35.00 -12.54 -7.56
N ALA A 259 -35.81 -13.46 -8.09
CA ALA A 259 -36.47 -14.47 -7.27
C ALA A 259 -35.42 -15.32 -6.52
N GLY A 260 -35.65 -15.54 -5.23
CA GLY A 260 -34.73 -16.30 -4.37
C GLY A 260 -33.61 -15.50 -3.71
N TYR A 261 -33.51 -14.18 -3.95
CA TYR A 261 -32.58 -13.34 -3.19
C TYR A 261 -32.95 -13.30 -1.69
N THR A 262 -31.94 -13.40 -0.83
CA THR A 262 -32.08 -13.50 0.62
C THR A 262 -31.32 -12.38 1.35
N ASN A 263 -31.64 -12.21 2.64
CA ASN A 263 -30.97 -11.27 3.54
C ASN A 263 -30.86 -9.84 2.97
N CYS A 264 -31.94 -9.37 2.34
CA CYS A 264 -31.98 -8.05 1.75
C CYS A 264 -32.14 -6.97 2.82
N THR A 265 -31.37 -5.89 2.67
CA THR A 265 -31.42 -4.71 3.54
C THR A 265 -31.04 -3.46 2.75
N SER A 266 -31.26 -2.29 3.34
CA SER A 266 -30.85 -1.01 2.75
C SER A 266 -29.54 -0.54 3.37
N ILE A 267 -28.63 -0.05 2.54
CA ILE A 267 -27.36 0.56 2.96
C ILE A 267 -27.12 1.84 2.16
N ALA A 268 -26.41 2.78 2.78
CA ALA A 268 -25.98 4.00 2.12
C ALA A 268 -24.92 3.73 1.05
N ASP A 269 -24.93 4.57 0.01
CA ASP A 269 -23.85 4.72 -0.96
C ASP A 269 -23.40 6.18 -0.95
N VAL A 270 -22.10 6.40 -0.90
CA VAL A 270 -21.52 7.75 -0.81
C VAL A 270 -20.76 8.15 -2.08
N SER A 271 -21.03 7.49 -3.21
CA SER A 271 -20.48 7.87 -4.52
C SER A 271 -21.01 9.24 -4.96
N TYR A 272 -20.16 10.04 -5.58
CA TYR A 272 -20.53 11.36 -6.11
C TYR A 272 -19.66 11.77 -7.30
N LEU A 273 -20.22 12.64 -8.13
CA LEU A 273 -19.53 13.37 -9.18
C LEU A 273 -19.45 14.83 -8.75
N VAL A 274 -18.30 15.46 -8.92
CA VAL A 274 -18.12 16.88 -8.65
C VAL A 274 -17.34 17.56 -9.78
N GLU A 275 -17.75 18.77 -10.14
CA GLU A 275 -17.00 19.68 -11.01
C GLU A 275 -16.43 20.82 -10.16
N PRO A 276 -15.26 20.64 -9.52
CA PRO A 276 -14.72 21.64 -8.59
C PRO A 276 -14.21 22.89 -9.31
N VAL A 277 -13.84 22.74 -10.58
CA VAL A 277 -13.47 23.83 -11.50
C VAL A 277 -14.04 23.49 -12.87
N LYS A 278 -14.36 24.52 -13.65
CA LYS A 278 -15.00 24.34 -14.96
C LYS A 278 -14.15 23.42 -15.85
N GLY A 279 -14.76 22.35 -16.34
CA GLY A 279 -14.17 21.39 -17.28
C GLY A 279 -13.61 20.11 -16.66
N LEU A 280 -13.35 20.06 -15.35
CA LEU A 280 -12.81 18.88 -14.68
C LEU A 280 -13.85 18.20 -13.82
N TRP A 281 -14.08 16.93 -14.09
CA TRP A 281 -14.97 16.05 -13.34
C TRP A 281 -14.15 15.05 -12.53
N LEU A 282 -14.38 15.07 -11.22
CA LEU A 282 -13.89 14.07 -10.28
C LEU A 282 -15.03 13.14 -9.92
N LEU A 283 -14.88 11.86 -10.23
CA LEU A 283 -15.86 10.82 -9.97
C LEU A 283 -15.40 9.96 -8.80
N SER A 284 -15.90 10.24 -7.60
CA SER A 284 -15.68 9.42 -6.41
C SER A 284 -16.63 8.23 -6.42
N VAL A 285 -16.09 7.01 -6.36
CA VAL A 285 -16.90 5.79 -6.31
C VAL A 285 -16.70 5.11 -4.97
N ASP A 286 -17.81 4.93 -4.24
CA ASP A 286 -17.86 4.07 -3.07
C ASP A 286 -17.86 2.60 -3.51
N ALA A 287 -16.64 2.06 -3.62
CA ALA A 287 -16.40 0.68 -4.02
C ALA A 287 -16.38 -0.30 -2.83
N ASN A 288 -16.71 0.15 -1.60
CA ASN A 288 -16.94 -0.75 -0.49
C ASN A 288 -18.25 -1.51 -0.71
N VAL A 289 -18.20 -2.84 -0.72
CA VAL A 289 -19.38 -3.68 -0.79
C VAL A 289 -19.47 -4.56 0.45
N PHE A 290 -20.36 -4.16 1.36
CA PHE A 290 -20.70 -4.91 2.56
C PHE A 290 -21.84 -5.89 2.24
N VAL A 291 -21.51 -7.11 1.81
CA VAL A 291 -22.53 -8.12 1.49
C VAL A 291 -23.25 -8.54 2.78
N PRO A 292 -24.59 -8.48 2.86
CA PRO A 292 -25.33 -9.00 4.00
C PRO A 292 -25.10 -10.50 4.16
N ASP A 293 -24.85 -10.96 5.38
CA ASP A 293 -24.68 -12.38 5.68
C ASP A 293 -25.59 -12.84 6.81
N LYS A 294 -25.31 -12.45 8.05
CA LYS A 294 -26.06 -12.89 9.25
C LYS A 294 -26.86 -11.75 9.85
N LEU A 295 -27.76 -11.18 9.04
CA LEU A 295 -28.64 -10.11 9.51
C LEU A 295 -29.52 -10.60 10.67
N ASP A 296 -29.51 -9.84 11.75
CA ASP A 296 -30.44 -10.01 12.87
C ASP A 296 -31.58 -9.00 12.69
N PRO A 297 -32.84 -9.45 12.43
CA PRO A 297 -33.98 -8.55 12.30
C PRO A 297 -34.24 -7.69 13.54
N ALA A 298 -33.82 -8.13 14.73
CA ALA A 298 -33.92 -7.34 15.96
C ALA A 298 -32.81 -6.28 16.07
N LYS A 299 -31.73 -6.39 15.28
CA LYS A 299 -30.58 -5.49 15.23
C LYS A 299 -30.16 -5.18 13.78
N PRO A 300 -31.04 -4.54 12.98
CA PRO A 300 -30.82 -4.35 11.54
C PRO A 300 -29.59 -3.49 11.20
N ASN A 301 -29.12 -2.68 12.15
CA ASN A 301 -27.94 -1.83 12.01
C ASN A 301 -26.70 -2.42 12.69
N SER A 302 -26.70 -3.72 13.00
CA SER A 302 -25.51 -4.34 13.58
C SER A 302 -24.42 -4.51 12.51
N PRO A 303 -23.18 -4.05 12.75
CA PRO A 303 -22.07 -4.23 11.81
C PRO A 303 -21.75 -5.72 11.58
N LYS A 304 -22.01 -6.59 12.57
CA LYS A 304 -21.84 -8.05 12.51
C LYS A 304 -22.75 -8.74 11.49
N GLY A 305 -23.77 -8.05 10.99
CA GLY A 305 -24.68 -8.56 9.97
C GLY A 305 -24.08 -8.63 8.56
N PHE A 306 -22.89 -8.06 8.36
CA PHE A 306 -22.27 -7.87 7.05
C PHE A 306 -20.89 -8.53 6.97
N THR A 307 -20.51 -8.89 5.75
CA THR A 307 -19.13 -9.27 5.43
C THR A 307 -18.21 -8.05 5.38
N GLY A 308 -16.92 -8.23 5.66
CA GLY A 308 -15.93 -7.18 5.48
C GLY A 308 -15.67 -6.88 4.00
N ALA A 309 -15.46 -5.60 3.67
CA ALA A 309 -15.32 -5.16 2.27
C ALA A 309 -13.92 -5.41 1.67
N GLY A 310 -12.92 -5.79 2.46
CA GLY A 310 -11.51 -5.83 2.03
C GLY A 310 -11.16 -6.75 0.85
N ASN A 311 -12.02 -7.72 0.48
CA ASN A 311 -11.84 -8.56 -0.71
C ASN A 311 -12.95 -8.37 -1.77
N ALA A 312 -13.88 -7.45 -1.54
CA ALA A 312 -15.08 -7.29 -2.36
C ALA A 312 -14.80 -6.39 -3.58
N GLY A 313 -14.49 -5.12 -3.33
CA GLY A 313 -14.12 -4.11 -4.32
C GLY A 313 -14.92 -4.14 -5.63
N TRP A 314 -14.24 -3.89 -6.74
CA TRP A 314 -14.86 -3.86 -8.07
C TRP A 314 -15.44 -5.21 -8.51
N ASN A 315 -14.92 -6.34 -8.02
CA ASN A 315 -15.52 -7.65 -8.30
C ASN A 315 -16.98 -7.69 -7.83
N LYS A 316 -17.26 -7.16 -6.63
CA LYS A 316 -18.63 -7.10 -6.12
C LYS A 316 -19.43 -5.91 -6.63
N MET A 317 -18.81 -4.81 -7.05
CA MET A 317 -19.51 -3.69 -7.71
C MET A 317 -20.37 -4.16 -8.89
N THR A 318 -19.81 -5.05 -9.73
CA THR A 318 -20.49 -5.56 -10.94
C THR A 318 -21.79 -6.33 -10.65
N THR A 319 -21.97 -6.81 -9.42
CA THR A 319 -23.11 -7.64 -9.01
C THR A 319 -24.00 -6.96 -7.97
N HIS A 320 -23.43 -6.16 -7.07
CA HIS A 320 -24.11 -5.59 -5.89
C HIS A 320 -24.32 -4.07 -5.95
N LYS A 321 -23.70 -3.37 -6.92
CA LYS A 321 -23.88 -1.92 -7.17
C LYS A 321 -23.98 -1.64 -8.68
N LYS A 322 -24.80 -2.43 -9.38
CA LYS A 322 -25.18 -2.29 -10.80
C LYS A 322 -25.77 -0.91 -11.12
N SER A 323 -26.52 -0.28 -10.21
CA SER A 323 -27.01 1.09 -10.41
C SER A 323 -25.87 2.08 -10.54
N VAL A 324 -24.82 1.94 -9.71
CA VAL A 324 -23.61 2.77 -9.77
C VAL A 324 -22.84 2.50 -11.06
N MET A 325 -22.70 1.23 -11.49
CA MET A 325 -22.06 0.89 -12.78
C MET A 325 -22.76 1.55 -13.97
N ALA A 326 -24.11 1.53 -14.01
CA ALA A 326 -24.89 2.21 -15.05
C ALA A 326 -24.73 3.74 -14.99
N TRP A 327 -24.63 4.29 -13.78
CA TRP A 327 -24.38 5.72 -13.60
C TRP A 327 -22.97 6.12 -14.09
N ILE A 328 -21.93 5.35 -13.80
CA ILE A 328 -20.57 5.57 -14.32
C ILE A 328 -20.57 5.61 -15.86
N GLU A 329 -21.31 4.72 -16.52
CA GLU A 329 -21.46 4.75 -17.97
C GLU A 329 -22.10 6.05 -18.46
N SER A 330 -23.18 6.49 -17.79
CA SER A 330 -23.84 7.77 -18.10
C SER A 330 -22.89 8.96 -17.91
N VAL A 331 -22.18 9.03 -16.78
CA VAL A 331 -21.18 10.08 -16.50
C VAL A 331 -20.10 10.09 -17.56
N SER A 332 -19.56 8.92 -17.92
CA SER A 332 -18.50 8.80 -18.93
C SER A 332 -18.96 9.26 -20.32
N ALA A 333 -20.18 8.89 -20.71
CA ALA A 333 -20.77 9.34 -21.96
C ALA A 333 -20.99 10.86 -21.99
N ARG A 334 -21.50 11.44 -20.89
CA ARG A 334 -21.72 12.90 -20.78
C ARG A 334 -20.41 13.67 -20.75
N ALA A 335 -19.40 13.18 -20.03
CA ALA A 335 -18.07 13.80 -19.99
C ALA A 335 -17.48 13.89 -21.40
N LYS A 336 -17.55 12.79 -22.17
CA LYS A 336 -17.11 12.76 -23.56
C LYS A 336 -17.89 13.76 -24.44
N ALA A 337 -19.22 13.75 -24.36
CA ALA A 337 -20.07 14.63 -25.16
C ALA A 337 -19.84 16.11 -24.86
N GLN A 338 -19.51 16.45 -23.62
CA GLN A 338 -19.30 17.82 -23.15
C GLN A 338 -17.83 18.25 -23.18
N GLY A 339 -16.91 17.39 -23.62
CA GLY A 339 -15.47 17.67 -23.62
C GLY A 339 -14.89 17.88 -22.21
N LYS A 340 -15.42 17.19 -21.20
CA LYS A 340 -14.93 17.24 -19.81
C LYS A 340 -13.69 16.36 -19.65
N GLN A 341 -12.73 16.84 -18.88
CA GLN A 341 -11.69 16.01 -18.28
C GLN A 341 -12.35 15.15 -17.19
N LEU A 342 -12.20 13.83 -17.25
CA LEU A 342 -12.80 12.91 -16.28
C LEU A 342 -11.73 11.99 -15.69
N VAL A 343 -11.66 11.97 -14.36
CA VAL A 343 -10.92 10.97 -13.60
C VAL A 343 -11.82 10.41 -12.51
N ALA A 344 -11.92 9.09 -12.46
CA ALA A 344 -12.50 8.42 -11.31
C ALA A 344 -11.44 8.09 -10.27
N PHE A 345 -11.87 8.07 -9.01
CA PHE A 345 -11.07 7.53 -7.93
C PHE A 345 -11.96 6.73 -6.98
N SER A 346 -11.42 5.61 -6.53
CA SER A 346 -12.04 4.72 -5.55
C SER A 346 -10.93 3.96 -4.84
N HIS A 347 -11.27 3.24 -3.77
CA HIS A 347 -10.25 2.56 -3.00
C HIS A 347 -9.59 1.39 -3.75
N TYR A 348 -10.38 0.55 -4.42
CA TYR A 348 -9.90 -0.74 -4.95
C TYR A 348 -9.37 -0.64 -6.39
N PRO A 349 -8.40 -1.48 -6.79
CA PRO A 349 -8.03 -1.66 -8.20
C PRO A 349 -9.21 -2.12 -9.05
N THR A 350 -9.27 -1.67 -10.31
CA THR A 350 -10.26 -2.16 -11.29
C THR A 350 -9.76 -3.34 -12.13
N MET A 351 -8.47 -3.67 -12.06
CA MET A 351 -7.81 -4.72 -12.84
C MET A 351 -6.55 -5.23 -12.12
N ASP A 352 -5.84 -6.17 -12.73
CA ASP A 352 -4.58 -6.74 -12.21
C ASP A 352 -3.55 -5.64 -11.87
N PHE A 353 -2.99 -5.71 -10.67
CA PHE A 353 -1.98 -4.80 -10.13
C PHE A 353 -0.60 -5.45 -9.95
N TYR A 354 -0.41 -6.68 -10.43
CA TYR A 354 0.85 -7.45 -10.40
C TYR A 354 1.54 -7.48 -11.78
N ALA A 355 1.28 -6.50 -12.65
CA ALA A 355 1.79 -6.52 -14.03
C ALA A 355 1.50 -7.85 -14.76
N ASN A 356 0.29 -8.37 -14.55
CA ASN A 356 -0.19 -9.65 -15.09
C ASN A 356 0.61 -10.88 -14.62
N GLN A 357 1.30 -10.81 -13.46
CA GLN A 357 2.02 -11.93 -12.85
C GLN A 357 1.19 -12.73 -11.83
N THR A 358 -0.10 -12.44 -11.67
CA THR A 358 -0.95 -13.07 -10.65
C THR A 358 -0.93 -14.60 -10.69
N ASP A 359 -1.05 -15.22 -11.87
CA ASP A 359 -1.05 -16.68 -11.98
C ASP A 359 0.31 -17.30 -11.66
N ALA A 360 1.40 -16.62 -12.04
CA ALA A 360 2.75 -17.05 -11.69
C ALA A 360 2.98 -16.97 -10.17
N ILE A 361 2.50 -15.91 -9.51
CA ILE A 361 2.54 -15.77 -8.05
C ILE A 361 1.76 -16.90 -7.37
N LYS A 362 0.52 -17.18 -7.82
CA LYS A 362 -0.31 -18.27 -7.27
C LYS A 362 0.35 -19.64 -7.44
N ALA A 363 1.11 -19.86 -8.51
CA ALA A 363 1.80 -21.12 -8.77
C ALA A 363 3.09 -21.29 -7.95
N ALA A 364 3.77 -20.18 -7.61
CA ALA A 364 5.09 -20.23 -6.96
C ALA A 364 5.02 -20.18 -5.42
N PHE A 365 3.97 -19.59 -4.85
CA PHE A 365 3.88 -19.32 -3.41
C PHE A 365 2.73 -20.06 -2.73
N LYS A 366 2.67 -19.99 -1.39
CA LYS A 366 1.59 -20.61 -0.60
C LYS A 366 0.21 -20.10 -1.04
N PRO A 367 -0.86 -20.91 -0.91
CA PRO A 367 -2.22 -20.45 -1.14
C PRO A 367 -2.54 -19.19 -0.31
N GLY A 368 -3.13 -18.18 -0.94
CA GLY A 368 -3.46 -16.90 -0.29
C GLY A 368 -2.28 -15.93 -0.15
N ALA A 369 -1.06 -16.32 -0.56
CA ALA A 369 0.09 -15.43 -0.57
C ALA A 369 -0.16 -14.16 -1.40
N PHE A 370 0.49 -13.07 -0.99
CA PHE A 370 0.38 -11.77 -1.64
C PHE A 370 -1.06 -11.28 -1.79
N GLN A 371 -1.99 -11.72 -0.93
CA GLN A 371 -3.39 -11.27 -0.96
C GLN A 371 -4.05 -11.39 -2.37
N THR A 372 -3.68 -12.40 -3.15
CA THR A 372 -4.13 -12.56 -4.55
C THR A 372 -5.65 -12.70 -4.72
N ALA A 373 -6.40 -12.93 -3.63
CA ALA A 373 -7.86 -12.88 -3.60
C ALA A 373 -8.43 -11.47 -3.86
N ARG A 374 -7.63 -10.41 -3.69
CA ARG A 374 -8.00 -9.02 -3.94
C ARG A 374 -7.83 -8.59 -5.40
N VAL A 375 -7.20 -9.42 -6.24
CA VAL A 375 -7.00 -9.14 -7.66
C VAL A 375 -8.35 -9.17 -8.38
N PRO A 376 -8.76 -8.09 -9.06
CA PRO A 376 -9.98 -8.09 -9.85
C PRO A 376 -9.93 -9.15 -10.96
N GLU A 377 -11.05 -9.83 -11.18
CA GLU A 377 -11.17 -10.78 -12.29
C GLU A 377 -11.11 -10.06 -13.64
N GLN A 378 -10.70 -10.75 -14.70
CA GLN A 378 -10.71 -10.17 -16.06
C GLN A 378 -12.12 -9.71 -16.49
N ALA A 379 -13.17 -10.43 -16.05
CA ALA A 379 -14.55 -10.03 -16.31
C ALA A 379 -14.91 -8.70 -15.64
N THR A 380 -14.34 -8.42 -14.46
CA THR A 380 -14.47 -7.13 -13.77
C THR A 380 -13.78 -6.03 -14.57
N ALA A 381 -12.55 -6.24 -15.02
CA ALA A 381 -11.83 -5.27 -15.84
C ALA A 381 -12.60 -4.94 -17.14
N GLU A 382 -13.14 -5.96 -17.81
CA GLU A 382 -14.03 -5.78 -18.97
C GLU A 382 -15.27 -4.96 -18.62
N ALA A 383 -15.98 -5.30 -17.53
CA ALA A 383 -17.20 -4.61 -17.13
C ALA A 383 -16.95 -3.13 -16.80
N VAL A 384 -15.85 -2.81 -16.11
CA VAL A 384 -15.48 -1.41 -15.81
C VAL A 384 -15.08 -0.67 -17.08
N ALA A 385 -14.21 -1.23 -17.91
CA ALA A 385 -13.81 -0.61 -19.18
C ALA A 385 -15.02 -0.39 -20.11
N ALA A 386 -15.98 -1.33 -20.12
CA ALA A 386 -17.21 -1.24 -20.89
C ALA A 386 -18.12 -0.08 -20.47
N THR A 387 -17.95 0.52 -19.28
CA THR A 387 -18.66 1.77 -18.94
C THR A 387 -18.18 2.96 -19.77
N GLY A 388 -16.94 2.94 -20.26
CA GLY A 388 -16.32 4.04 -21.00
C GLY A 388 -15.52 4.98 -20.12
N LEU A 389 -15.34 4.62 -18.84
CA LEU A 389 -14.44 5.32 -17.93
C LEU A 389 -13.01 5.30 -18.48
N PRO A 390 -12.37 6.47 -18.73
CA PRO A 390 -11.06 6.51 -19.35
C PRO A 390 -9.92 6.27 -18.34
N LEU A 391 -10.03 6.85 -17.13
CA LEU A 391 -8.97 6.86 -16.13
C LEU A 391 -9.55 6.59 -14.74
N HIS A 392 -8.91 5.67 -14.02
CA HIS A 392 -9.19 5.36 -12.63
C HIS A 392 -7.91 5.44 -11.79
N ILE A 393 -7.98 6.11 -10.63
CA ILE A 393 -6.93 6.11 -9.61
C ILE A 393 -7.42 5.30 -8.40
N GLY A 394 -6.73 4.20 -8.10
CA GLY A 394 -7.01 3.33 -6.96
C GLY A 394 -5.89 3.32 -5.91
N GLY A 395 -6.17 2.76 -4.74
CA GLY A 395 -5.25 2.49 -3.63
C GLY A 395 -5.32 1.04 -3.17
N HIS A 396 -5.64 0.82 -1.89
CA HIS A 396 -5.97 -0.44 -1.21
C HIS A 396 -4.80 -1.43 -1.06
N MET A 397 -4.08 -1.69 -2.15
CA MET A 397 -2.96 -2.61 -2.12
C MET A 397 -1.70 -1.95 -1.58
N HIS A 398 -1.64 -0.61 -1.58
CA HIS A 398 -0.47 0.22 -1.30
C HIS A 398 0.61 0.13 -2.40
N PHE A 399 0.19 -0.16 -3.64
CA PHE A 399 1.09 -0.45 -4.76
C PHE A 399 1.32 0.79 -5.62
N ASN A 400 2.56 0.96 -6.09
CA ASN A 400 2.86 1.86 -7.19
C ASN A 400 2.87 1.08 -8.51
N GLY A 401 1.79 1.17 -9.26
CA GLY A 401 1.63 0.44 -10.50
C GLY A 401 0.69 1.11 -11.47
N THR A 402 0.71 0.67 -12.73
CA THR A 402 -0.27 1.08 -13.72
C THR A 402 -0.54 -0.08 -14.65
N ASN A 403 -1.78 -0.19 -15.11
CA ASN A 403 -2.19 -1.18 -16.10
C ASN A 403 -3.30 -0.61 -16.97
N ASP A 404 -3.51 -1.21 -18.14
CA ASP A 404 -4.50 -0.77 -19.10
C ASP A 404 -5.34 -1.93 -19.64
N TYR A 405 -6.56 -1.62 -20.06
CA TYR A 405 -7.49 -2.61 -20.60
C TYR A 405 -8.27 -2.04 -21.78
N LEU A 406 -8.32 -2.81 -22.87
CA LEU A 406 -9.16 -2.52 -24.03
C LEU A 406 -10.35 -3.49 -24.01
N SER A 407 -11.55 -2.96 -23.80
CA SER A 407 -12.77 -3.76 -23.76
C SER A 407 -13.09 -4.36 -25.13
N LYS A 408 -13.91 -5.41 -25.13
CA LYS A 408 -14.47 -5.99 -26.37
C LYS A 408 -15.29 -4.96 -27.17
N SER A 409 -15.86 -3.96 -26.50
CA SER A 409 -16.58 -2.83 -27.12
C SER A 409 -15.67 -1.69 -27.60
N GLY A 410 -14.34 -1.85 -27.51
CA GLY A 410 -13.36 -0.87 -28.00
C GLY A 410 -13.18 0.35 -27.10
N LYS A 411 -13.67 0.31 -25.85
CA LYS A 411 -13.47 1.33 -24.81
C LYS A 411 -12.14 1.03 -24.09
N TYR A 412 -11.33 2.07 -23.86
CA TYR A 412 -9.99 1.96 -23.28
C TYR A 412 -9.97 2.57 -21.88
N LEU A 413 -9.52 1.78 -20.90
CA LEU A 413 -9.42 2.14 -19.50
C LEU A 413 -7.95 2.04 -19.05
N VAL A 414 -7.47 3.06 -18.35
CA VAL A 414 -6.20 3.01 -17.61
C VAL A 414 -6.50 3.03 -16.11
N ASN A 415 -5.92 2.09 -15.38
CA ASN A 415 -5.94 2.05 -13.92
C ASN A 415 -4.55 2.36 -13.37
N VAL A 416 -4.46 3.45 -12.61
CA VAL A 416 -3.25 3.83 -11.86
C VAL A 416 -3.45 3.40 -10.42
N GLN A 417 -2.51 2.64 -9.88
CA GLN A 417 -2.40 2.39 -8.45
C GLN A 417 -1.52 3.47 -7.84
N SER A 418 -2.15 4.30 -7.02
CA SER A 418 -1.46 5.27 -6.18
C SER A 418 -0.85 4.51 -5.00
N PRO A 419 0.47 4.64 -4.76
CA PRO A 419 1.07 4.09 -3.56
C PRO A 419 0.52 4.79 -2.31
N SER A 420 0.71 4.11 -1.17
CA SER A 420 0.39 4.64 0.15
C SER A 420 1.51 5.53 0.68
N LEU A 421 1.17 6.51 1.51
CA LEU A 421 2.13 7.30 2.28
C LEU A 421 2.74 6.52 3.46
N ALA A 422 2.19 5.35 3.80
CA ALA A 422 2.49 4.58 5.00
C ALA A 422 3.33 3.32 4.76
N VAL A 423 3.90 3.14 3.55
CA VAL A 423 4.72 1.95 3.21
C VAL A 423 5.99 2.34 2.46
N TYR A 424 6.86 1.37 2.18
CA TYR A 424 8.00 1.58 1.28
C TYR A 424 7.55 2.02 -0.11
N GLY A 425 8.29 2.96 -0.70
CA GLY A 425 7.86 3.66 -1.91
C GLY A 425 6.82 4.73 -1.62
N ALA A 426 6.80 5.26 -0.38
CA ALA A 426 5.92 6.33 0.05
C ALA A 426 5.92 7.47 -0.96
N ALA A 427 4.77 7.69 -1.58
CA ALA A 427 4.62 8.67 -2.65
C ALA A 427 3.15 9.04 -2.83
N TYR A 428 2.91 10.13 -3.55
CA TYR A 428 1.58 10.49 -4.03
C TYR A 428 1.63 10.70 -5.55
N LYS A 429 0.45 10.75 -6.19
CA LYS A 429 0.35 10.99 -7.65
C LYS A 429 -0.09 12.41 -7.91
N ILE A 430 0.44 13.03 -8.96
CA ILE A 430 -0.13 14.23 -9.57
C ILE A 430 -0.64 13.85 -10.95
N VAL A 431 -1.90 14.16 -11.23
CA VAL A 431 -2.51 13.99 -12.55
C VAL A 431 -2.76 15.37 -13.13
N ARG A 432 -2.20 15.63 -14.32
CA ARG A 432 -2.41 16.85 -15.09
C ARG A 432 -3.11 16.52 -16.39
N PHE A 433 -4.06 17.37 -16.77
CA PHE A 433 -4.78 17.20 -18.02
C PHE A 433 -4.34 18.26 -19.03
N ASP A 434 -3.67 17.81 -20.09
CA ASP A 434 -3.32 18.66 -21.23
C ASP A 434 -4.56 18.95 -22.08
N THR A 435 -5.40 17.92 -22.24
CA THR A 435 -6.69 17.99 -22.93
C THR A 435 -7.66 17.02 -22.25
N PRO A 436 -8.97 17.04 -22.56
CA PRO A 436 -9.89 16.00 -22.10
C PRO A 436 -9.48 14.56 -22.47
N ARG A 437 -8.56 14.40 -23.44
CA ARG A 437 -8.16 13.11 -24.01
C ARG A 437 -6.68 12.76 -23.81
N LYS A 438 -5.90 13.65 -23.17
CA LYS A 438 -4.47 13.49 -22.92
C LYS A 438 -4.13 13.89 -21.49
N VAL A 439 -3.45 12.99 -20.79
CA VAL A 439 -3.17 13.10 -19.36
C VAL A 439 -1.71 12.80 -19.10
N ASP A 440 -1.09 13.62 -18.25
CA ASP A 440 0.22 13.41 -17.67
C ASP A 440 0.05 12.93 -16.22
N VAL A 441 0.76 11.87 -15.84
CA VAL A 441 0.73 11.30 -14.49
C VAL A 441 2.15 11.21 -13.96
N GLN A 442 2.36 11.84 -12.80
CA GLN A 442 3.66 11.89 -12.14
C GLN A 442 3.56 11.30 -10.73
N THR A 443 4.55 10.51 -10.36
CA THR A 443 4.74 9.98 -9.00
C THR A 443 5.72 10.84 -8.26
N VAL A 444 5.35 11.29 -7.07
CA VAL A 444 6.18 12.15 -6.24
C VAL A 444 6.58 11.38 -4.99
N ALA A 445 7.80 10.87 -4.98
CA ALA A 445 8.37 10.13 -3.87
C ALA A 445 8.65 11.03 -2.65
N LEU A 446 8.31 10.55 -1.47
CA LEU A 446 8.49 11.23 -0.19
C LEU A 446 9.65 10.61 0.58
N ASN A 447 10.87 10.80 0.09
CA ASN A 447 12.05 10.28 0.78
C ASN A 447 12.41 11.08 2.04
N ASN A 448 12.09 12.38 2.05
CA ASN A 448 12.42 13.30 3.13
C ASN A 448 11.14 13.83 3.79
N VAL A 449 10.80 13.28 4.95
CA VAL A 449 9.65 13.71 5.75
C VAL A 449 10.15 14.43 7.01
N PRO A 450 9.83 15.72 7.21
CA PRO A 450 10.20 16.40 8.44
C PRO A 450 9.66 15.67 9.67
N ARG A 451 10.48 15.56 10.72
CA ARG A 451 10.11 14.97 12.02
C ARG A 451 9.74 13.48 11.99
N PHE A 452 10.02 12.75 10.90
CA PHE A 452 9.71 11.31 10.81
C PHE A 452 10.31 10.47 11.96
N ASN A 453 11.43 10.92 12.52
CA ASN A 453 12.15 10.24 13.61
C ASN A 453 11.77 10.73 15.01
N GLU A 454 10.76 11.60 15.15
CA GLU A 454 10.37 12.19 16.44
C GLU A 454 9.98 11.13 17.49
N LEU A 455 9.45 9.98 17.04
CA LEU A 455 8.99 8.90 17.89
C LEU A 455 10.08 7.86 18.22
N PHE A 456 11.29 7.98 17.66
CA PHE A 456 12.36 6.99 17.89
C PHE A 456 12.74 6.78 19.38
N PRO A 457 12.77 7.83 20.24
CA PRO A 457 13.01 7.62 21.67
C PRO A 457 11.95 6.73 22.34
N LEU A 458 10.70 6.77 21.85
CA LEU A 458 9.61 5.94 22.34
C LEU A 458 9.77 4.48 21.88
N TYR A 459 10.16 4.25 20.63
CA TYR A 459 10.47 2.90 20.15
C TYR A 459 11.70 2.31 20.84
N GLU A 460 12.70 3.12 21.19
CA GLU A 460 13.83 2.63 21.99
C GLU A 460 13.38 2.15 23.38
N MET A 461 12.36 2.78 23.98
CA MET A 461 11.79 2.35 25.25
C MET A 461 11.11 0.97 25.12
N GLU A 462 10.31 0.76 24.07
CA GLU A 462 9.75 -0.56 23.76
C GLU A 462 10.86 -1.60 23.54
N TRP A 463 11.88 -1.25 22.75
CA TRP A 463 13.00 -2.14 22.47
C TRP A 463 13.70 -2.59 23.76
N LYS A 464 13.98 -1.66 24.69
CA LYS A 464 14.56 -1.96 26.01
C LYS A 464 13.64 -2.87 26.83
N TYR A 465 12.33 -2.66 26.78
CA TYR A 465 11.34 -3.49 27.47
C TYR A 465 11.39 -4.94 26.96
N VAL A 466 11.26 -5.16 25.65
CA VAL A 466 11.19 -6.53 25.07
C VAL A 466 12.53 -7.26 25.14
N GLU A 467 13.65 -6.54 25.11
CA GLU A 467 14.98 -7.14 25.26
C GLU A 467 15.25 -7.56 26.71
N GLY A 468 14.82 -6.75 27.68
CA GLY A 468 14.95 -7.04 29.11
C GLY A 468 13.93 -8.04 29.66
N SER A 469 12.87 -8.35 28.91
CA SER A 469 11.82 -9.27 29.36
C SER A 469 12.26 -10.74 29.23
N SER A 470 11.97 -11.53 30.27
CA SER A 470 12.10 -12.99 30.28
C SER A 470 10.83 -13.71 29.83
N LYS A 471 9.75 -12.98 29.52
CA LYS A 471 8.48 -13.56 29.12
C LYS A 471 8.55 -14.09 27.68
N PRO A 472 8.13 -15.34 27.41
CA PRO A 472 8.18 -15.92 26.07
C PRO A 472 7.44 -15.12 24.99
N GLU A 473 6.32 -14.48 25.35
CA GLU A 473 5.54 -13.64 24.45
C GLU A 473 6.27 -12.35 24.04
N ASP A 474 7.06 -11.75 24.93
CA ASP A 474 7.84 -10.55 24.62
C ASP A 474 9.09 -10.91 23.80
N ALA A 475 9.69 -12.07 24.06
CA ALA A 475 10.82 -12.57 23.27
C ALA A 475 10.46 -12.73 21.78
N LYS A 476 9.22 -13.14 21.47
CA LYS A 476 8.71 -13.22 20.08
C LYS A 476 8.49 -11.86 19.42
N ARG A 477 8.49 -10.78 20.21
CA ARG A 477 8.28 -9.40 19.74
C ARG A 477 9.58 -8.62 19.56
N ARG A 478 10.74 -9.25 19.72
CA ARG A 478 12.04 -8.60 19.52
C ARG A 478 12.25 -8.24 18.04
N TRP A 479 12.83 -7.07 17.83
CA TRP A 479 13.07 -6.49 16.50
C TRP A 479 14.43 -5.78 16.44
N ASP A 480 14.94 -5.55 15.22
CA ASP A 480 16.26 -4.99 15.00
C ASP A 480 16.31 -3.47 15.30
N LYS A 481 17.04 -3.10 16.36
CA LYS A 481 17.23 -1.70 16.78
C LYS A 481 17.83 -0.82 15.68
N ALA A 482 18.54 -1.39 14.70
CA ALA A 482 19.20 -0.63 13.63
C ALA A 482 18.23 0.24 12.83
N ILE A 483 16.93 -0.06 12.79
CA ILE A 483 15.93 0.80 12.14
C ILE A 483 15.87 2.22 12.74
N LEU A 484 16.18 2.38 14.03
CA LEU A 484 16.22 3.70 14.69
C LEU A 484 17.43 4.56 14.29
N SER A 485 18.35 4.02 13.48
CA SER A 485 19.45 4.78 12.87
C SER A 485 19.10 5.36 11.50
N SER A 486 17.85 5.24 11.06
CA SER A 486 17.42 5.71 9.74
C SER A 486 17.63 7.21 9.58
N THR A 487 18.17 7.61 8.43
CA THR A 487 18.56 9.00 8.15
C THR A 487 17.53 9.79 7.35
N SER A 488 16.59 9.09 6.72
CA SER A 488 15.49 9.65 5.95
C SER A 488 14.26 8.75 6.06
N TYR A 489 13.11 9.22 5.58
CA TYR A 489 11.89 8.42 5.56
C TYR A 489 11.97 7.28 4.53
N GLY A 490 12.67 7.50 3.40
CA GLY A 490 12.99 6.44 2.45
C GLY A 490 13.82 5.31 3.08
N ASP A 491 14.86 5.65 3.85
CA ASP A 491 15.67 4.67 4.60
C ASP A 491 14.84 3.93 5.66
N PHE A 492 14.02 4.68 6.43
CA PHE A 492 13.15 4.11 7.45
C PHE A 492 12.14 3.11 6.87
N THR A 493 11.41 3.50 5.82
CA THR A 493 10.42 2.64 5.17
C THR A 493 11.09 1.44 4.48
N SER A 494 12.29 1.60 3.93
CA SER A 494 13.06 0.50 3.33
C SER A 494 13.43 -0.56 4.37
N ARG A 495 13.94 -0.15 5.54
CA ARG A 495 14.25 -1.05 6.66
C ARG A 495 13.01 -1.68 7.27
N TYR A 496 11.94 -0.91 7.46
CA TYR A 496 10.65 -1.40 7.91
C TYR A 496 10.17 -2.54 7.01
N PHE A 497 10.25 -2.37 5.68
CA PHE A 497 9.77 -3.36 4.73
C PHE A 497 10.63 -4.64 4.69
N GLY A 498 11.94 -4.50 4.91
CA GLY A 498 12.84 -5.63 5.11
C GLY A 498 12.46 -6.43 6.37
N GLU A 499 12.19 -5.74 7.48
CA GLU A 499 11.73 -6.37 8.72
C GLU A 499 10.34 -6.99 8.58
N LEU A 500 9.39 -6.35 7.89
CA LEU A 500 8.08 -6.92 7.57
C LEU A 500 8.20 -8.21 6.76
N SER A 501 9.12 -8.23 5.80
CA SER A 501 9.42 -9.44 5.05
C SER A 501 9.92 -10.54 5.97
N ARG A 502 10.90 -10.24 6.83
CA ARG A 502 11.53 -11.18 7.76
C ARG A 502 10.57 -11.72 8.82
N LEU A 503 9.78 -10.84 9.43
CA LEU A 503 8.92 -11.13 10.58
C LEU A 503 7.57 -11.73 10.19
N ARG A 504 7.15 -11.57 8.93
CA ARG A 504 5.81 -11.98 8.50
C ARG A 504 5.78 -12.64 7.12
N PHE A 505 6.17 -11.93 6.05
CA PHE A 505 5.92 -12.43 4.69
C PHE A 505 6.64 -13.74 4.38
N LEU A 506 7.85 -13.94 4.89
CA LEU A 506 8.57 -15.20 4.70
C LEU A 506 7.82 -16.40 5.29
N ASP A 507 7.13 -16.22 6.41
CA ASP A 507 6.31 -17.29 7.01
C ASP A 507 4.97 -17.47 6.31
N GLU A 508 4.30 -16.37 5.96
CA GLU A 508 2.98 -16.41 5.33
C GLU A 508 3.03 -16.89 3.87
N TYR A 509 4.02 -16.46 3.09
CA TYR A 509 3.98 -16.59 1.62
C TYR A 509 4.88 -17.69 1.07
N TRP A 510 5.99 -18.00 1.73
CA TRP A 510 7.03 -18.86 1.16
C TRP A 510 6.90 -20.30 1.67
N ALA A 511 7.06 -21.29 0.77
CA ALA A 511 7.17 -22.68 1.16
C ALA A 511 8.40 -22.92 2.04
N CYS A 512 8.39 -23.97 2.87
CA CYS A 512 9.45 -24.22 3.87
C CYS A 512 10.86 -24.21 3.27
N ASP A 513 11.06 -24.97 2.18
CA ASP A 513 12.31 -25.07 1.44
C ASP A 513 12.71 -23.73 0.80
N MET A 514 11.75 -22.97 0.28
CA MET A 514 12.03 -21.65 -0.28
C MET A 514 12.45 -20.66 0.82
N LYS A 515 11.82 -20.73 2.00
CA LYS A 515 12.16 -19.92 3.17
C LYS A 515 13.57 -20.21 3.66
N ASP A 516 13.97 -21.48 3.75
CA ASP A 516 15.33 -21.89 4.11
C ASP A 516 16.37 -21.23 3.21
N LEU A 517 16.14 -21.29 1.88
CA LEU A 517 17.06 -20.77 0.87
C LEU A 517 17.10 -19.24 0.88
N VAL A 518 15.93 -18.58 0.84
CA VAL A 518 15.83 -17.12 0.71
C VAL A 518 16.36 -16.38 1.94
N SER A 519 16.29 -17.01 3.11
CA SER A 519 16.72 -16.40 4.38
C SER A 519 18.22 -16.53 4.64
N GLN A 520 18.93 -17.35 3.86
CA GLN A 520 20.33 -17.73 4.15
C GLN A 520 21.29 -17.42 3.00
N LEU A 521 20.83 -17.45 1.75
CA LEU A 521 21.69 -17.26 0.58
C LEU A 521 21.87 -15.77 0.23
N ASN A 522 23.11 -15.36 -0.01
CA ASN A 522 23.41 -14.12 -0.72
C ASN A 522 23.37 -14.31 -2.26
N LEU A 523 23.41 -13.24 -3.05
CA LEU A 523 23.28 -13.37 -4.51
C LEU A 523 24.44 -14.14 -5.16
N GLN A 524 25.65 -14.11 -4.59
CA GLN A 524 26.76 -14.90 -5.11
C GLN A 524 26.44 -16.40 -5.00
N GLN A 525 25.97 -16.82 -3.83
CA GLN A 525 25.59 -18.20 -3.59
C GLN A 525 24.34 -18.60 -4.39
N MET A 526 23.38 -17.69 -4.59
CA MET A 526 22.24 -17.93 -5.47
C MET A 526 22.68 -18.17 -6.93
N LEU A 527 23.66 -17.39 -7.43
CA LEU A 527 24.23 -17.63 -8.76
C LEU A 527 24.91 -18.99 -8.85
N THR A 528 25.68 -19.37 -7.82
CA THR A 528 26.31 -20.70 -7.72
C THR A 528 25.27 -21.83 -7.68
N MET A 529 24.22 -21.69 -6.87
CA MET A 529 23.13 -22.66 -6.77
C MET A 529 22.39 -22.84 -8.11
N ALA A 530 22.26 -21.77 -8.91
CA ALA A 530 21.69 -21.85 -10.25
C ALA A 530 22.54 -22.71 -11.21
N GLN A 531 23.84 -22.90 -10.94
CA GLN A 531 24.75 -23.74 -11.73
C GLN A 531 25.03 -25.12 -11.11
N LEU A 532 24.49 -25.38 -9.90
CA LEU A 532 24.84 -26.58 -9.14
C LEU A 532 24.25 -27.84 -9.75
N ASP A 533 25.12 -28.75 -10.19
CA ASP A 533 24.78 -30.14 -10.50
C ASP A 533 25.44 -31.05 -9.46
N THR A 534 24.63 -31.66 -8.59
CA THR A 534 25.13 -32.52 -7.51
C THR A 534 24.16 -33.67 -7.27
N LYS A 535 24.69 -34.79 -6.79
CA LYS A 535 23.90 -35.91 -6.24
C LYS A 535 23.71 -35.80 -4.73
N VAL A 536 24.37 -34.85 -4.06
CA VAL A 536 24.16 -34.58 -2.63
C VAL A 536 22.72 -34.12 -2.44
N THR A 537 22.00 -34.81 -1.56
CA THR A 537 20.59 -34.51 -1.29
C THR A 537 20.42 -33.43 -0.23
N TYR A 538 19.24 -32.82 -0.16
CA TYR A 538 18.90 -31.81 0.84
C TYR A 538 19.05 -32.37 2.28
N ALA A 539 18.68 -33.65 2.50
CA ALA A 539 18.87 -34.34 3.78
C ALA A 539 20.35 -34.63 4.10
N GLN A 540 21.17 -34.93 3.09
CA GLN A 540 22.63 -35.11 3.23
C GLN A 540 23.33 -33.78 3.55
N LEU A 541 22.91 -32.68 2.92
CA LEU A 541 23.42 -31.35 3.23
C LEU A 541 23.12 -30.95 4.68
N ALA A 542 21.94 -31.31 5.19
CA ALA A 542 21.58 -31.12 6.59
C ALA A 542 22.51 -31.88 7.54
N GLY A 543 22.87 -33.13 7.20
CA GLY A 543 23.81 -33.93 7.98
C GLY A 543 25.24 -33.37 7.93
N LEU A 544 25.69 -32.90 6.77
CA LEU A 544 26.98 -32.21 6.63
C LEU A 544 27.03 -30.94 7.50
N ALA A 545 25.96 -30.14 7.50
CA ALA A 545 25.84 -28.96 8.33
C ALA A 545 25.90 -29.29 9.83
N ALA A 546 25.23 -30.36 10.25
CA ALA A 546 25.25 -30.85 11.64
C ALA A 546 26.63 -31.34 12.08
N GLN A 547 27.47 -31.78 11.14
CA GLN A 547 28.87 -32.19 11.38
C GLN A 547 29.86 -31.01 11.32
N GLY A 548 29.37 -29.78 11.14
CA GLY A 548 30.22 -28.58 11.06
C GLY A 548 30.89 -28.35 9.71
N VAL A 549 30.49 -29.08 8.65
CA VAL A 549 30.97 -28.83 7.29
C VAL A 549 30.42 -27.49 6.80
N ALA A 550 31.27 -26.68 6.17
CA ALA A 550 30.87 -25.41 5.59
C ALA A 550 29.90 -25.63 4.42
N VAL A 551 28.67 -25.16 4.58
CA VAL A 551 27.59 -25.21 3.58
C VAL A 551 26.99 -23.82 3.42
N PRO A 552 26.47 -23.47 2.22
CA PRO A 552 25.93 -22.14 1.92
C PRO A 552 24.65 -21.81 2.70
N PHE A 553 23.90 -22.83 3.13
CA PHE A 553 22.71 -22.70 3.96
C PHE A 553 22.51 -23.99 4.77
N LYS A 554 21.76 -23.89 5.86
CA LYS A 554 21.41 -25.03 6.73
C LYS A 554 19.94 -25.40 6.50
N PRO A 555 19.65 -26.59 5.94
CA PRO A 555 18.29 -27.11 5.88
C PRO A 555 17.60 -27.17 7.25
N SER A 556 16.37 -26.66 7.34
CA SER A 556 15.55 -26.79 8.54
C SER A 556 14.93 -28.19 8.62
N ALA A 557 14.94 -28.78 9.82
CA ALA A 557 14.34 -30.10 10.04
C ALA A 557 12.85 -30.16 9.68
N GLY A 558 12.13 -29.04 9.81
CA GLY A 558 10.72 -28.93 9.43
C GLY A 558 10.45 -29.10 7.93
N CYS A 559 11.46 -28.86 7.07
CA CYS A 559 11.33 -28.96 5.62
C CYS A 559 11.68 -30.34 5.07
N LEU A 560 12.20 -31.25 5.90
CA LEU A 560 12.58 -32.61 5.53
C LEU A 560 11.46 -33.60 5.83
N GLN A 561 11.30 -34.60 4.95
CA GLN A 561 10.41 -35.73 5.19
C GLN A 561 10.95 -36.62 6.31
N GLY A 562 12.23 -36.97 6.25
CA GLY A 562 12.95 -37.69 7.29
C GLY A 562 13.88 -36.82 8.12
N SER A 563 14.87 -37.46 8.75
CA SER A 563 15.92 -36.81 9.53
C SER A 563 17.14 -36.48 8.65
N PRO A 564 18.01 -35.55 9.07
CA PRO A 564 19.33 -35.38 8.47
C PRO A 564 20.07 -36.73 8.36
N VAL A 565 20.74 -36.97 7.23
CA VAL A 565 21.53 -38.19 6.96
C VAL A 565 22.97 -37.86 6.61
N ALA A 566 23.90 -38.80 6.78
CA ALA A 566 25.31 -38.57 6.47
C ALA A 566 25.52 -38.23 4.98
N GLY A 567 26.22 -37.13 4.71
CA GLY A 567 26.63 -36.72 3.37
C GLY A 567 28.12 -36.92 3.12
N ASN A 568 28.55 -36.83 1.87
CA ASN A 568 29.97 -36.88 1.48
C ASN A 568 30.52 -35.45 1.33
N ALA A 569 31.34 -35.01 2.30
CA ALA A 569 31.89 -33.66 2.32
C ALA A 569 32.84 -33.37 1.14
N ALA A 570 33.61 -34.36 0.69
CA ALA A 570 34.54 -34.21 -0.44
C ALA A 570 33.78 -34.05 -1.76
N GLN A 571 32.74 -34.85 -1.97
CA GLN A 571 31.85 -34.72 -3.13
C GLN A 571 31.17 -33.35 -3.15
N TRP A 572 30.61 -32.93 -2.01
CA TRP A 572 29.98 -31.61 -1.88
C TRP A 572 30.95 -30.47 -2.24
N ALA A 573 32.17 -30.50 -1.69
CA ALA A 573 33.17 -29.47 -1.95
C ALA A 573 33.58 -29.42 -3.44
N ALA A 574 33.70 -30.59 -4.09
CA ALA A 574 34.01 -30.67 -5.52
C ALA A 574 32.88 -30.10 -6.38
N ASP A 575 31.64 -30.54 -6.14
CA ASP A 575 30.47 -30.08 -6.90
C ASP A 575 30.24 -28.58 -6.74
N TRP A 576 30.38 -28.06 -5.52
CA TRP A 576 30.27 -26.63 -5.23
C TRP A 576 31.33 -25.81 -5.97
N SER A 577 32.58 -26.26 -5.97
CA SER A 577 33.69 -25.60 -6.67
C SER A 577 33.45 -25.51 -8.18
N VAL A 578 32.95 -26.59 -8.79
CA VAL A 578 32.56 -26.59 -10.22
C VAL A 578 31.46 -25.56 -10.49
N ALA A 579 30.41 -25.55 -9.67
CA ALA A 579 29.30 -24.62 -9.80
C ALA A 579 29.74 -23.16 -9.61
N GLU A 580 30.63 -22.88 -8.66
CA GLU A 580 31.14 -21.54 -8.39
C GLU A 580 32.00 -21.01 -9.55
N ASN A 581 32.82 -21.86 -10.16
CA ASN A 581 33.60 -21.49 -11.34
C ASN A 581 32.69 -21.16 -12.53
N ALA A 582 31.64 -21.94 -12.75
CA ALA A 582 30.63 -21.65 -13.78
C ALA A 582 29.89 -20.33 -13.50
N ALA A 583 29.55 -20.07 -12.24
CA ALA A 583 28.92 -18.83 -11.79
C ALA A 583 29.83 -17.60 -12.01
N ARG A 584 31.14 -17.71 -11.68
CA ARG A 584 32.14 -16.67 -11.97
C ARG A 584 32.24 -16.38 -13.46
N ALA A 585 32.29 -17.41 -14.30
CA ALA A 585 32.35 -17.25 -15.76
C ALA A 585 31.11 -16.52 -16.30
N LYS A 586 29.91 -16.84 -15.80
CA LYS A 586 28.66 -16.12 -16.17
C LYS A 586 28.69 -14.66 -15.72
N ALA A 587 29.13 -14.38 -14.49
CA ALA A 587 29.23 -13.01 -13.99
C ALA A 587 30.23 -12.17 -14.82
N GLN A 588 31.40 -12.75 -15.13
CA GLN A 588 32.39 -12.11 -16.00
C GLN A 588 31.83 -11.82 -17.39
N ALA A 589 31.11 -12.78 -18.00
CA ALA A 589 30.49 -12.59 -19.33
C ALA A 589 29.41 -11.49 -19.33
N ALA A 590 28.73 -11.28 -18.21
CA ALA A 590 27.73 -10.22 -18.04
C ALA A 590 28.32 -8.88 -17.57
N GLY A 591 29.64 -8.77 -17.37
CA GLY A 591 30.28 -7.57 -16.84
C GLY A 591 29.93 -7.26 -15.37
N VAL A 592 29.50 -8.26 -14.61
CA VAL A 592 29.13 -8.14 -13.19
C VAL A 592 30.27 -8.68 -12.33
N ASP A 593 30.71 -7.90 -11.33
CA ASP A 593 31.68 -8.38 -10.34
C ASP A 593 31.04 -9.47 -9.46
N PHE A 594 31.55 -10.69 -9.58
CA PHE A 594 31.09 -11.84 -8.82
C PHE A 594 31.19 -11.64 -7.30
N ASN A 595 32.25 -10.99 -6.82
CA ASN A 595 32.45 -10.76 -5.40
C ASN A 595 31.50 -9.65 -4.88
N ALA A 596 31.09 -8.72 -5.74
CA ALA A 596 30.08 -7.73 -5.39
C ALA A 596 28.69 -8.34 -5.17
N LEU A 597 28.38 -9.50 -5.76
CA LEU A 597 27.12 -10.22 -5.51
C LEU A 597 27.00 -10.66 -4.04
N ALA A 598 28.10 -11.00 -3.37
CA ALA A 598 28.07 -11.40 -1.96
C ALA A 598 27.67 -10.25 -1.01
N LYS A 599 27.78 -8.99 -1.45
CA LYS A 599 27.35 -7.82 -0.67
C LYS A 599 25.82 -7.69 -0.61
N VAL A 600 25.09 -8.33 -1.52
CA VAL A 600 23.63 -8.40 -1.47
C VAL A 600 23.24 -9.62 -0.64
N SER A 601 23.04 -9.37 0.65
CA SER A 601 22.65 -10.38 1.63
C SER A 601 21.26 -10.97 1.36
N ALA A 602 20.95 -12.10 2.01
CA ALA A 602 19.60 -12.65 2.06
C ALA A 602 18.55 -11.58 2.45
N TYR A 603 18.85 -10.82 3.51
CA TYR A 603 18.01 -9.69 3.97
C TYR A 603 17.73 -8.68 2.87
N THR A 604 18.77 -8.30 2.14
CA THR A 604 18.64 -7.34 1.04
C THR A 604 17.80 -7.94 -0.08
N PHE A 605 18.01 -9.21 -0.45
CA PHE A 605 17.28 -9.85 -1.54
C PHE A 605 15.77 -9.98 -1.27
N TYR A 606 15.35 -10.59 -0.16
CA TYR A 606 13.91 -10.70 0.08
C TYR A 606 13.27 -9.34 0.33
N GLY A 607 14.02 -8.38 0.89
CA GLY A 607 13.57 -7.01 1.00
C GLY A 607 13.33 -6.40 -0.38
N ASP A 608 14.29 -6.49 -1.28
CA ASP A 608 14.20 -6.00 -2.66
C ASP A 608 13.06 -6.67 -3.44
N PHE A 609 12.88 -7.98 -3.26
CA PHE A 609 11.79 -8.73 -3.88
C PHE A 609 10.43 -8.16 -3.46
N HIS A 610 10.12 -8.11 -2.16
CA HIS A 610 8.82 -7.62 -1.71
C HIS A 610 8.66 -6.11 -1.96
N ARG A 611 9.74 -5.32 -1.84
CA ARG A 611 9.71 -3.89 -2.20
C ARG A 611 9.39 -3.67 -3.68
N THR A 612 9.88 -4.53 -4.58
CA THR A 612 9.55 -4.46 -6.02
C THR A 612 8.12 -4.86 -6.30
N VAL A 613 7.60 -5.85 -5.56
CA VAL A 613 6.18 -6.21 -5.63
C VAL A 613 5.31 -4.96 -5.36
N TYR A 614 5.63 -4.17 -4.32
CA TYR A 614 4.80 -3.02 -3.92
C TYR A 614 5.14 -1.72 -4.68
N ALA A 615 6.40 -1.41 -4.93
CA ALA A 615 6.81 -0.09 -5.42
C ALA A 615 7.19 -0.05 -6.91
N GLY A 616 7.25 -1.21 -7.58
CA GLY A 616 7.55 -1.31 -9.01
C GLY A 616 8.82 -0.55 -9.40
N GLY A 617 8.73 0.35 -10.37
CA GLY A 617 9.88 1.15 -10.83
C GLY A 617 10.57 1.99 -9.74
N LEU A 618 9.86 2.41 -8.69
CA LEU A 618 10.47 3.16 -7.58
C LEU A 618 11.51 2.31 -6.84
N SER A 619 11.25 1.01 -6.63
CA SER A 619 12.23 0.14 -5.98
C SER A 619 13.46 -0.08 -6.85
N LEU A 620 13.28 -0.16 -8.17
CA LEU A 620 14.38 -0.37 -9.10
C LEU A 620 15.31 0.85 -9.14
N ASN A 621 14.72 2.05 -9.12
CA ASN A 621 15.46 3.30 -9.03
C ASN A 621 16.25 3.39 -7.70
N ASP A 622 15.64 3.01 -6.58
CA ASP A 622 16.28 2.98 -5.26
C ASP A 622 17.43 1.95 -5.16
N MET A 623 17.25 0.76 -5.77
CA MET A 623 18.31 -0.26 -5.84
C MET A 623 19.54 0.20 -6.63
N GLY A 624 19.34 1.06 -7.63
CA GLY A 624 20.37 1.57 -8.52
C GLY A 624 20.86 0.56 -9.55
N LYS A 625 21.54 1.08 -10.59
CA LYS A 625 21.95 0.32 -11.77
C LYS A 625 22.74 -0.95 -11.45
N GLN A 626 23.71 -0.86 -10.53
CA GLN A 626 24.56 -2.00 -10.17
C GLN A 626 23.74 -3.20 -9.67
N ARG A 627 22.79 -2.97 -8.76
CA ARG A 627 21.98 -4.04 -8.17
C ARG A 627 20.95 -4.58 -9.16
N VAL A 628 20.42 -3.73 -10.04
CA VAL A 628 19.55 -4.15 -11.16
C VAL A 628 20.30 -5.08 -12.12
N GLU A 629 21.54 -4.78 -12.51
CA GLU A 629 22.34 -5.68 -13.37
C GLU A 629 22.67 -7.01 -12.68
N GLN A 630 22.91 -7.00 -11.37
CA GLN A 630 23.09 -8.23 -10.58
C GLN A 630 21.84 -9.13 -10.63
N TYR A 631 20.64 -8.55 -10.56
CA TYR A 631 19.39 -9.30 -10.70
C TYR A 631 19.15 -9.78 -12.13
N ARG A 632 19.45 -8.98 -13.15
CA ARG A 632 19.37 -9.40 -14.56
C ARG A 632 20.26 -10.61 -14.85
N LEU A 633 21.46 -10.64 -14.28
CA LEU A 633 22.32 -11.82 -14.35
C LEU A 633 21.62 -13.05 -13.78
N LEU A 634 21.05 -12.99 -12.58
CA LEU A 634 20.33 -14.14 -12.00
C LEU A 634 19.12 -14.56 -12.84
N MET A 635 18.36 -13.62 -13.39
CA MET A 635 17.20 -13.90 -14.25
C MET A 635 17.56 -14.73 -15.50
N SER A 636 18.82 -14.66 -15.94
CA SER A 636 19.34 -15.41 -17.11
C SER A 636 20.20 -16.62 -16.74
N ALA A 637 20.43 -16.87 -15.44
CA ALA A 637 21.40 -17.86 -14.99
C ALA A 637 20.84 -19.28 -14.84
N PHE A 638 19.51 -19.45 -14.72
CA PHE A 638 18.89 -20.74 -14.43
C PHE A 638 18.92 -21.72 -15.62
N PRO A 639 18.95 -23.05 -15.36
CA PRO A 639 18.83 -24.05 -16.41
C PRO A 639 17.54 -23.89 -17.24
N ALA A 640 17.63 -24.17 -18.53
CA ALA A 640 16.49 -24.07 -19.45
C ALA A 640 15.34 -25.00 -19.03
N LEU A 641 15.67 -26.21 -18.58
CA LEU A 641 14.73 -27.19 -18.04
C LEU A 641 14.97 -27.37 -16.55
N THR A 642 13.91 -27.20 -15.76
CA THR A 642 13.89 -27.47 -14.32
C THR A 642 12.68 -28.33 -14.01
N SER A 643 12.79 -29.20 -13.00
CA SER A 643 11.72 -30.12 -12.59
C SER A 643 11.32 -29.85 -11.15
N ALA A 644 10.01 -29.92 -10.87
CA ALA A 644 9.50 -29.75 -9.51
C ALA A 644 10.08 -30.82 -8.58
N PRO A 645 10.54 -30.45 -7.36
CA PRO A 645 11.01 -31.43 -6.39
C PRO A 645 9.84 -32.29 -5.90
N GLN A 646 10.13 -33.54 -5.54
CA GLN A 646 9.13 -34.41 -4.91
C GLN A 646 8.87 -33.95 -3.47
N LYS A 647 7.59 -33.80 -3.12
CA LYS A 647 7.14 -33.39 -1.79
C LYS A 647 6.05 -34.31 -1.24
N THR A 648 6.08 -34.53 0.07
CA THR A 648 4.95 -35.11 0.84
C THR A 648 4.41 -34.03 1.77
N GLY A 649 3.27 -33.44 1.43
CA GLY A 649 2.85 -32.17 2.04
C GLY A 649 3.86 -31.06 1.72
N ASP A 650 4.29 -30.30 2.73
CA ASP A 650 5.28 -29.22 2.58
C ASP A 650 6.74 -29.69 2.71
N LYS A 651 6.96 -31.00 2.85
CA LYS A 651 8.28 -31.59 3.13
C LYS A 651 8.90 -32.17 1.87
N LEU A 652 10.17 -31.85 1.64
CA LEU A 652 10.97 -32.41 0.55
C LEU A 652 11.27 -33.88 0.81
N ALA A 653 11.20 -34.71 -0.23
CA ALA A 653 11.66 -36.09 -0.18
C ALA A 653 13.17 -36.14 0.09
N ASP A 654 13.63 -37.06 0.94
CA ASP A 654 15.04 -37.15 1.37
C ASP A 654 16.03 -37.43 0.21
N SER A 655 15.52 -37.98 -0.90
CA SER A 655 16.26 -38.23 -2.14
C SER A 655 16.45 -36.99 -3.03
N THR A 656 15.83 -35.86 -2.69
CA THR A 656 15.85 -34.64 -3.51
C THR A 656 17.26 -34.02 -3.53
N PRO A 657 17.92 -33.90 -4.70
CA PRO A 657 19.21 -33.21 -4.82
C PRO A 657 19.13 -31.74 -4.39
N VAL A 658 20.17 -31.21 -3.75
CA VAL A 658 20.21 -29.83 -3.21
C VAL A 658 19.87 -28.76 -4.26
N GLY A 659 20.38 -28.91 -5.49
CA GLY A 659 20.18 -27.91 -6.55
C GLY A 659 18.75 -27.85 -7.08
N GLN A 660 18.01 -28.96 -7.03
CA GLN A 660 16.69 -29.09 -7.66
C GLN A 660 15.64 -28.10 -7.12
N PRO A 661 15.35 -28.04 -5.79
CA PRO A 661 14.32 -27.13 -5.27
C PRO A 661 14.67 -25.67 -5.52
N PHE A 662 15.95 -25.29 -5.42
CA PHE A 662 16.39 -23.93 -5.72
C PHE A 662 16.18 -23.58 -7.20
N GLN A 663 16.68 -24.41 -8.12
CA GLN A 663 16.61 -24.14 -9.55
C GLN A 663 15.17 -24.10 -10.06
N TYR A 664 14.28 -24.96 -9.54
CA TYR A 664 12.86 -24.93 -9.89
C TYR A 664 12.17 -23.66 -9.35
N SER A 665 12.18 -23.48 -8.02
CA SER A 665 11.39 -22.44 -7.37
C SER A 665 11.94 -21.04 -7.63
N PHE A 666 13.26 -20.84 -7.55
CA PHE A 666 13.83 -19.49 -7.72
C PHE A 666 13.84 -19.04 -9.18
N LYS A 667 13.86 -19.96 -10.16
CA LYS A 667 13.61 -19.58 -11.56
C LYS A 667 12.24 -18.89 -11.72
N GLN A 668 11.21 -19.38 -11.01
CA GLN A 668 9.89 -18.76 -11.01
C GLN A 668 9.89 -17.43 -10.25
N VAL A 669 10.53 -17.38 -9.08
CA VAL A 669 10.68 -16.14 -8.29
C VAL A 669 11.35 -15.03 -9.12
N PHE A 670 12.45 -15.33 -9.81
CA PHE A 670 13.14 -14.35 -10.66
C PHE A 670 12.34 -14.01 -11.92
N SER A 671 11.56 -14.95 -12.47
CA SER A 671 10.63 -14.66 -13.57
C SER A 671 9.51 -13.71 -13.14
N ILE A 672 8.94 -13.91 -11.95
CA ILE A 672 7.91 -13.02 -11.36
C ILE A 672 8.53 -11.64 -11.12
N LEU A 673 9.70 -11.59 -10.49
CA LEU A 673 10.42 -10.34 -10.23
C LEU A 673 10.70 -9.57 -11.53
N LYS A 674 11.13 -10.28 -12.59
CA LYS A 674 11.31 -9.70 -13.93
C LYS A 674 10.00 -9.10 -14.46
N GLY A 675 8.89 -9.84 -14.39
CA GLY A 675 7.58 -9.38 -14.84
C GLY A 675 7.12 -8.11 -14.11
N LEU A 676 7.24 -8.09 -12.79
CA LEU A 676 6.91 -6.95 -11.94
C LEU A 676 7.76 -5.70 -12.28
N GLY A 677 9.08 -5.89 -12.47
CA GLY A 677 9.99 -4.80 -12.82
C GLY A 677 10.01 -4.42 -14.31
N SER A 678 9.20 -5.09 -15.15
CA SER A 678 9.06 -4.80 -16.59
C SER A 678 7.64 -4.36 -16.96
N GLY A 679 6.80 -4.07 -15.96
CA GLY A 679 5.41 -3.65 -16.15
C GLY A 679 5.28 -2.31 -16.88
N LYS A 680 4.02 -1.87 -17.03
CA LYS A 680 3.74 -0.55 -17.61
C LYS A 680 4.40 0.55 -16.74
N PRO A 681 4.81 1.67 -17.33
CA PRO A 681 5.30 2.85 -16.62
C PRO A 681 4.41 3.22 -15.43
N SER A 682 5.04 3.46 -14.28
CA SER A 682 4.34 3.90 -13.06
C SER A 682 4.95 5.14 -12.42
N ASP A 683 6.08 5.65 -12.91
CA ASP A 683 6.79 6.81 -12.34
C ASP A 683 6.28 8.13 -12.93
N HIS A 684 6.75 8.49 -14.14
CA HIS A 684 6.25 9.61 -14.95
C HIS A 684 5.83 9.10 -16.33
N PHE A 685 4.58 9.31 -16.71
CA PHE A 685 4.04 8.81 -17.97
C PHE A 685 2.86 9.64 -18.48
N SER A 686 2.65 9.59 -19.79
CA SER A 686 1.51 10.17 -20.47
C SER A 686 0.53 9.08 -20.94
N VAL A 687 -0.75 9.45 -20.98
CA VAL A 687 -1.84 8.63 -21.52
C VAL A 687 -2.53 9.42 -22.62
N ASP A 688 -2.62 8.81 -23.81
CA ASP A 688 -3.43 9.30 -24.93
C ASP A 688 -4.59 8.31 -25.13
N PHE A 689 -5.81 8.74 -24.77
CA PHE A 689 -6.99 7.87 -24.81
C PHE A 689 -7.51 7.65 -26.24
N ASP A 690 -7.16 8.52 -27.19
CA ASP A 690 -7.59 8.39 -28.57
C ASP A 690 -6.65 7.46 -29.34
N ALA A 691 -5.34 7.59 -29.10
CA ALA A 691 -4.32 6.66 -29.60
C ALA A 691 -4.28 5.33 -28.81
N ARG A 692 -4.89 5.29 -27.62
CA ARG A 692 -4.89 4.14 -26.68
C ARG A 692 -3.47 3.74 -26.29
N THR A 693 -2.65 4.73 -25.95
CA THR A 693 -1.25 4.51 -25.58
C THR A 693 -0.94 5.05 -24.21
N LEU A 694 -0.06 4.33 -23.53
CA LEU A 694 0.57 4.73 -22.27
C LEU A 694 2.09 4.73 -22.48
N ARG A 695 2.73 5.88 -22.29
CA ARG A 695 4.15 6.10 -22.62
C ARG A 695 4.89 6.69 -21.43
N ALA A 696 6.05 6.15 -21.10
CA ALA A 696 6.93 6.77 -20.12
C ALA A 696 7.41 8.14 -20.64
N GLU A 697 7.46 9.11 -19.75
CA GLU A 697 7.99 10.46 -20.00
C GLU A 697 9.24 10.67 -19.13
N GLY A 698 10.22 11.43 -19.61
CA GLY A 698 11.46 11.70 -18.85
C GLY A 698 12.48 10.55 -18.83
N SER A 699 13.50 10.67 -17.98
CA SER A 699 14.70 9.80 -18.02
C SER A 699 14.48 8.42 -17.41
N ASP A 700 14.71 7.38 -18.23
CA ASP A 700 15.12 6.01 -17.93
C ASP A 700 14.88 5.48 -16.50
N SER A 701 13.60 5.36 -16.10
CA SER A 701 13.22 4.49 -14.98
C SER A 701 13.89 3.12 -15.19
N LEU A 702 14.64 2.63 -14.20
CA LEU A 702 15.27 1.32 -14.31
C LEU A 702 14.19 0.26 -14.47
N LYS A 703 14.47 -0.74 -15.32
CA LYS A 703 13.61 -1.89 -15.60
C LYS A 703 14.46 -3.16 -15.59
N PHE A 704 13.85 -4.33 -15.53
CA PHE A 704 14.59 -5.57 -15.72
C PHE A 704 14.81 -5.94 -17.18
#